data_AF-A0A2V8SHC4-F1
#
_entry.id   AF-A0A2V8SHC4-F1
#
_cell.length_a   1.000
_cell.length_b   1.000
_cell.length_c   1.000
_cell.angle_alpha   90.00
_cell.angle_beta   90.00
_cell.angle_gamma   90.00
#
_symmetry.space_group_name_H-M   'P 1'
#
loop_
_entity.id
_entity.type
_entity.pdbx_description
1 polymer ?
#
loop_
_entity_poly.entity_id
_entity_poly.type
_entity_poly.pdbx_seq_one_letter_code
_entity_poly.pdbx_strand_id
1 'polypeptide(L)'
;MRKMLSKKMRLNVRVSILVTAILIFSSATLAQRSGPAAERRINQLIAQMTLAEKLGQLQQLDGDYRGFARPEHFEMARKGLLGSTLNVRGVKFTNELQRAAMESRLKIPMLFGFDVIHGYRTIFPVPLGESASWDLANIEKNSAIAAAESRAAGVHWTFAPMVDIARDPRWGRIIEGAGEDTFLGSQIAAARVRGFQGTDYSANNRVLATAKHWVGYGAALGGRDYNTTDLSERALREIYFPPFKSALDAGVGSFMTSFNDLDGVPATANPFVLKKVLRDEWKFDGLVVSDYTAVMELMFHGLAATESDAAMYALNAGTDMEMVSRLYNQNGAQLLKDKKISMATIDEAVRRILRIKFRLGLFEKPYADEALEQREVFKQSNRDAAKVAAEKSFVLLKNDNDTLPINKAIDEIAVVGGLANNKAEMNSNWNGDSKPEDPITVVETLKQKFPRKKIRFETGCDPKCETDAGFAAAVDAAKHSDFTVVVVGESSDMSGEASSRSNIDLPGRQLDLIKAIHATGKPYAVVLINGRPLTINWIAENSPAILEAWFPGTMAGPAIVDTLFGDSNPGGKLPITFPRSVGQIPIYYNHKNTGRPFKESEKYTSKYLDIPNTPLYPFGFGLSYSQFRLSNLVIDKDRIPVTGSARVSVEIENTGKRAGDEVVQLYIHDVAASVTRPVKELRGFRRVTLSPGQTQKVEFTLTPKDLSFLGRDLKPVIEPGSFIIYAGTSSEGGLQTTLEVGPGSTVSGSRPPIANEPTDPPPAVPIPTAAISPADDAFLDDLEKRTFQYFWDHSDPKTGLTLDRSRTDGTPPPPGTSHHKVASIAATGFALSGYCIAADRGWITKEQAKERTRNTLDFFANKQEQKNGWFYHFVDQQTGERRWKTELSSIDTALLLGGVLTVKQCFKDDASVVELADKIYRRVDFQFMLNGDPYLLSHGWRPETGWIPNRWQDYSEDMILYLLAIGSPTAPIPARSWYAWERTWQDYEGYRYLAAVSPLFIHQFSHAWVDFRNRRERQPPNVDYFENSVKATRAQHKFFIDVLSREFPKYSATMWGLTASDTEKGYMAWGAPPRDPRIDGSVVPCAAAGSLMFTPEITLPTLKEMKEKYGDKIYGRYGFTDAFNPQSGWVNPDVIGIDLGITLLSIENLRSGKVWYWFMQNDEIRRAMRRVSLY
;
A
#
# COMPACT_ATOMS: atom_id res chain seq x y z
N MET A 1 -1.25 30.56 -41.63
CA MET A 1 -1.22 30.09 -40.22
C MET A 1 -2.12 30.86 -39.22
N ARG A 2 -2.68 32.05 -39.50
CA ARG A 2 -3.67 32.70 -38.59
C ARG A 2 -5.15 32.30 -38.78
N LYS A 3 -5.50 31.53 -39.83
CA LYS A 3 -6.88 31.04 -40.09
C LYS A 3 -7.21 29.64 -39.54
N MET A 4 -6.24 28.90 -38.99
CA MET A 4 -6.44 27.54 -38.44
C MET A 4 -6.77 27.52 -36.94
N LEU A 5 -6.50 28.60 -36.22
CA LEU A 5 -6.74 28.70 -34.77
C LEU A 5 -8.18 29.14 -34.42
N SER A 6 -8.92 29.81 -35.32
CA SER A 6 -10.30 30.22 -35.01
C SER A 6 -11.37 29.14 -35.27
N LYS A 7 -11.05 28.09 -36.03
CA LYS A 7 -11.97 26.96 -36.29
C LYS A 7 -12.02 25.95 -35.14
N LYS A 8 -10.92 25.73 -34.41
CA LYS A 8 -10.89 24.83 -33.24
C LYS A 8 -11.64 25.39 -32.02
N MET A 9 -11.66 26.71 -31.85
CA MET A 9 -12.35 27.35 -30.73
C MET A 9 -13.88 27.42 -30.91
N ARG A 10 -14.38 27.50 -32.16
CA ARG A 10 -15.82 27.46 -32.46
C ARG A 10 -16.43 26.05 -32.43
N LEU A 11 -15.62 24.99 -32.52
CA LEU A 11 -16.09 23.61 -32.43
C LEU A 11 -16.31 23.19 -30.96
N ASN A 12 -15.43 23.61 -30.04
CA ASN A 12 -15.57 23.29 -28.62
C ASN A 12 -16.76 24.00 -27.94
N VAL A 13 -17.11 25.22 -28.37
CA VAL A 13 -18.29 25.94 -27.85
C VAL A 13 -19.61 25.34 -28.38
N ARG A 14 -19.62 24.80 -29.62
CA ARG A 14 -20.80 24.09 -30.15
C ARG A 14 -20.96 22.69 -29.54
N VAL A 15 -19.88 22.00 -29.18
CA VAL A 15 -19.95 20.73 -28.46
C VAL A 15 -20.43 20.93 -27.00
N SER A 16 -20.00 21.99 -26.31
CA SER A 16 -20.54 22.30 -24.97
C SER A 16 -22.01 22.72 -24.99
N ILE A 17 -22.46 23.53 -25.95
CA ILE A 17 -23.88 23.92 -26.04
C ILE A 17 -24.77 22.74 -26.46
N LEU A 18 -24.26 21.81 -27.29
CA LEU A 18 -24.99 20.60 -27.66
C LEU A 18 -25.06 19.59 -26.49
N VAL A 19 -23.99 19.46 -25.69
CA VAL A 19 -23.97 18.61 -24.48
C VAL A 19 -24.88 19.18 -23.38
N THR A 20 -24.94 20.50 -23.20
CA THR A 20 -25.87 21.13 -22.24
C THR A 20 -27.33 21.07 -22.74
N ALA A 21 -27.58 21.24 -24.04
CA ALA A 21 -28.93 21.09 -24.62
C ALA A 21 -29.42 19.63 -24.57
N ILE A 22 -28.54 18.64 -24.77
CA ILE A 22 -28.89 17.22 -24.62
C ILE A 22 -29.16 16.88 -23.15
N LEU A 23 -28.43 17.47 -22.19
CA LEU A 23 -28.69 17.28 -20.74
C LEU A 23 -30.02 17.92 -20.28
N ILE A 24 -30.42 19.06 -20.85
CA ILE A 24 -31.70 19.73 -20.53
C ILE A 24 -32.89 19.04 -21.22
N PHE A 25 -32.74 18.54 -22.45
CA PHE A 25 -33.80 17.76 -23.10
C PHE A 25 -33.97 16.35 -22.52
N SER A 26 -32.91 15.74 -21.97
CA SER A 26 -32.96 14.38 -21.36
C SER A 26 -33.54 14.37 -19.95
N SER A 27 -33.40 15.46 -19.19
CA SER A 27 -34.03 15.60 -17.86
C SER A 27 -35.54 15.86 -17.96
N ALA A 28 -36.00 16.43 -19.07
CA ALA A 28 -37.42 16.69 -19.33
C ALA A 28 -38.24 15.42 -19.62
N THR A 29 -37.66 14.39 -20.27
CA THR A 29 -38.38 13.15 -20.63
C THR A 29 -38.54 12.17 -19.46
N LEU A 30 -37.54 12.06 -18.58
CA LEU A 30 -37.66 11.24 -17.36
C LEU A 30 -38.69 11.84 -16.37
N ALA A 31 -38.68 13.17 -16.23
CA ALA A 31 -39.68 13.91 -15.46
C ALA A 31 -41.11 13.76 -16.02
N GLN A 32 -41.26 13.38 -17.30
CA GLN A 32 -42.56 13.26 -17.95
C GLN A 32 -43.29 11.94 -17.60
N ARG A 33 -42.60 10.89 -17.14
CA ARG A 33 -43.21 9.55 -16.86
C ARG A 33 -43.19 9.09 -15.40
N SER A 34 -42.44 9.76 -14.52
CA SER A 34 -42.65 9.74 -13.05
C SER A 34 -43.15 11.10 -12.53
N GLY A 35 -43.63 11.96 -13.43
CA GLY A 35 -44.19 13.26 -13.08
C GLY A 35 -45.56 13.18 -12.42
N PRO A 36 -46.14 14.33 -12.02
CA PRO A 36 -47.43 14.39 -11.31
C PRO A 36 -48.59 13.65 -11.99
N ALA A 37 -48.55 13.49 -13.32
CA ALA A 37 -49.58 12.75 -14.06
C ALA A 37 -49.54 11.23 -13.80
N ALA A 38 -48.35 10.63 -13.76
CA ALA A 38 -48.19 9.21 -13.44
C ALA A 38 -48.61 8.93 -11.99
N GLU A 39 -48.20 9.77 -11.04
CA GLU A 39 -48.62 9.67 -9.64
C GLU A 39 -50.14 9.79 -9.45
N ARG A 40 -50.82 10.66 -10.21
CA ARG A 40 -52.30 10.70 -10.20
C ARG A 40 -52.90 9.38 -10.69
N ARG A 41 -52.38 8.80 -11.76
CA ARG A 41 -52.87 7.52 -12.31
C ARG A 41 -52.59 6.35 -11.35
N ILE A 42 -51.43 6.34 -10.69
CA ILE A 42 -51.09 5.37 -9.63
C ILE A 42 -52.08 5.48 -8.47
N ASN A 43 -52.35 6.69 -7.97
CA ASN A 43 -53.34 6.92 -6.93
C ASN A 43 -54.74 6.43 -7.32
N GLN A 44 -55.17 6.71 -8.56
CA GLN A 44 -56.45 6.23 -9.08
C GLN A 44 -56.52 4.71 -9.16
N LEU A 45 -55.44 4.05 -9.59
CA LEU A 45 -55.36 2.59 -9.62
C LEU A 45 -55.45 2.01 -8.21
N ILE A 46 -54.66 2.51 -7.26
CA ILE A 46 -54.68 2.03 -5.86
C ILE A 46 -56.06 2.19 -5.23
N ALA A 47 -56.75 3.31 -5.50
CA ALA A 47 -58.10 3.55 -5.01
C ALA A 47 -59.15 2.57 -5.60
N GLN A 48 -58.89 2.02 -6.78
CA GLN A 48 -59.76 1.03 -7.42
C GLN A 48 -59.44 -0.41 -7.03
N MET A 49 -58.26 -0.69 -6.47
CA MET A 49 -57.82 -2.04 -6.12
C MET A 49 -58.50 -2.56 -4.86
N THR A 50 -58.95 -3.81 -4.92
CA THR A 50 -59.32 -4.60 -3.74
C THR A 50 -58.08 -4.93 -2.92
N LEU A 51 -58.26 -5.32 -1.65
CA LEU A 51 -57.14 -5.77 -0.81
C LEU A 51 -56.39 -6.96 -1.43
N ALA A 52 -57.11 -7.92 -2.03
CA ALA A 52 -56.51 -9.09 -2.67
C ALA A 52 -55.64 -8.70 -3.88
N GLU A 53 -56.08 -7.76 -4.72
CA GLU A 53 -55.26 -7.23 -5.82
C GLU A 53 -54.04 -6.45 -5.30
N LYS A 54 -54.18 -5.71 -4.19
CA LYS A 54 -53.05 -5.01 -3.54
C LYS A 54 -51.99 -6.00 -3.06
N LEU A 55 -52.39 -7.01 -2.28
CA LEU A 55 -51.49 -8.07 -1.81
C LEU A 55 -50.89 -8.87 -2.98
N GLY A 56 -51.67 -9.09 -4.04
CA GLY A 56 -51.20 -9.71 -5.28
C GLY A 56 -50.06 -8.94 -5.95
N GLN A 57 -50.08 -7.60 -5.93
CA GLN A 57 -48.97 -6.80 -6.45
C GLN A 57 -47.68 -6.95 -5.65
N LEU A 58 -47.76 -7.26 -4.35
CA LEU A 58 -46.60 -7.43 -3.47
C LEU A 58 -45.94 -8.81 -3.62
N GLN A 59 -46.45 -9.68 -4.48
CA GLN A 59 -45.98 -11.05 -4.60
C GLN A 59 -45.18 -11.25 -5.90
N GLN A 60 -44.01 -11.85 -5.76
CA GLN A 60 -43.21 -12.41 -6.86
C GLN A 60 -43.09 -13.93 -6.70
N LEU A 61 -43.39 -14.69 -7.75
CA LEU A 61 -43.28 -16.16 -7.76
C LEU A 61 -42.29 -16.67 -8.80
N ASP A 62 -41.66 -17.82 -8.54
CA ASP A 62 -40.64 -18.41 -9.39
C ASP A 62 -41.24 -19.25 -10.53
N GLY A 63 -40.75 -19.02 -11.74
CA GLY A 63 -40.91 -19.96 -12.85
C GLY A 63 -40.10 -21.24 -12.64
N ASP A 64 -40.27 -22.22 -13.54
CA ASP A 64 -39.45 -23.42 -13.52
C ASP A 64 -38.02 -23.15 -14.04
N TYR A 65 -37.11 -24.11 -13.84
CA TYR A 65 -35.70 -24.01 -14.24
C TYR A 65 -35.50 -23.82 -15.76
N ARG A 66 -36.46 -24.24 -16.59
CA ARG A 66 -36.42 -24.09 -18.06
C ARG A 66 -36.88 -22.70 -18.52
N GLY A 67 -37.41 -21.90 -17.60
CA GLY A 67 -37.87 -20.54 -17.86
C GLY A 67 -39.36 -20.44 -18.13
N PHE A 68 -40.14 -21.47 -17.80
CA PHE A 68 -41.59 -21.47 -18.01
C PHE A 68 -42.34 -20.95 -16.79
N ALA A 69 -43.48 -20.32 -17.03
CA ALA A 69 -44.45 -20.05 -15.98
C ALA A 69 -45.08 -21.36 -15.49
N ARG A 70 -45.33 -21.46 -14.19
CA ARG A 70 -46.05 -22.58 -13.60
C ARG A 70 -47.57 -22.44 -13.88
N PRO A 71 -48.33 -23.55 -14.00
CA PRO A 71 -49.75 -23.50 -14.38
C PRO A 71 -50.61 -22.53 -13.53
N GLU A 72 -50.35 -22.49 -12.22
CA GLU A 72 -51.06 -21.62 -11.28
C GLU A 72 -50.83 -20.12 -11.55
N HIS A 73 -49.69 -19.75 -12.15
CA HIS A 73 -49.38 -18.35 -12.45
C HIS A 73 -50.40 -17.75 -13.41
N PHE A 74 -50.89 -18.53 -14.38
CA PHE A 74 -51.87 -18.05 -15.36
C PHE A 74 -53.20 -17.71 -14.71
N GLU A 75 -53.70 -18.56 -13.81
CA GLU A 75 -54.94 -18.29 -13.09
C GLU A 75 -54.80 -17.08 -12.16
N MET A 76 -53.68 -16.98 -11.44
CA MET A 76 -53.40 -15.85 -10.56
C MET A 76 -53.26 -14.54 -11.35
N ALA A 77 -52.58 -14.57 -12.50
CA ALA A 77 -52.44 -13.42 -13.39
C ALA A 77 -53.80 -12.94 -13.91
N ARG A 78 -54.68 -13.85 -14.38
CA ARG A 78 -56.06 -13.51 -14.81
C ARG A 78 -56.90 -12.89 -13.70
N LYS A 79 -56.63 -13.23 -12.44
CA LYS A 79 -57.33 -12.68 -11.28
C LYS A 79 -56.67 -11.40 -10.73
N GLY A 80 -55.54 -10.95 -11.28
CA GLY A 80 -54.80 -9.79 -10.77
C GLY A 80 -54.09 -10.05 -9.43
N LEU A 81 -53.81 -11.32 -9.11
CA LEU A 81 -53.25 -11.77 -7.82
C LEU A 81 -51.75 -12.07 -7.89
N LEU A 82 -51.07 -11.62 -8.95
CA LEU A 82 -49.64 -11.83 -9.16
C LEU A 82 -48.99 -10.59 -9.76
N GLY A 83 -48.07 -9.97 -9.01
CA GLY A 83 -47.42 -8.71 -9.38
C GLY A 83 -46.22 -8.89 -10.29
N SER A 84 -45.46 -9.98 -10.05
CA SER A 84 -44.23 -10.30 -10.76
C SER A 84 -43.98 -11.81 -10.79
N THR A 85 -43.14 -12.27 -11.72
CA THR A 85 -42.42 -13.53 -11.58
C THR A 85 -40.90 -13.33 -11.63
N LEU A 86 -40.15 -14.28 -11.08
CA LEU A 86 -38.74 -14.50 -11.42
C LEU A 86 -38.58 -15.75 -12.29
N ASN A 87 -37.46 -15.87 -13.01
CA ASN A 87 -37.06 -17.00 -13.85
C ASN A 87 -37.89 -17.26 -15.12
N VAL A 88 -39.08 -16.68 -15.26
CA VAL A 88 -39.86 -16.75 -16.52
C VAL A 88 -39.20 -15.85 -17.57
N ARG A 89 -38.78 -16.45 -18.69
CA ARG A 89 -38.00 -15.79 -19.75
C ARG A 89 -38.29 -16.38 -21.12
N GLY A 90 -37.82 -15.70 -22.15
CA GLY A 90 -38.15 -16.01 -23.54
C GLY A 90 -39.42 -15.28 -23.96
N VAL A 91 -39.36 -14.60 -25.11
CA VAL A 91 -40.42 -13.70 -25.57
C VAL A 91 -41.79 -14.38 -25.65
N LYS A 92 -41.81 -15.65 -26.06
CA LYS A 92 -43.04 -16.44 -26.22
C LYS A 92 -43.73 -16.64 -24.87
N PHE A 93 -42.99 -17.07 -23.86
CA PHE A 93 -43.51 -17.46 -22.55
C PHE A 93 -43.88 -16.23 -21.72
N THR A 94 -43.05 -15.20 -21.74
CA THR A 94 -43.32 -13.91 -21.08
C THR A 94 -44.57 -13.25 -21.67
N ASN A 95 -44.73 -13.23 -23.00
CA ASN A 95 -45.93 -12.70 -23.65
C ASN A 95 -47.18 -13.52 -23.32
N GLU A 96 -47.10 -14.84 -23.23
CA GLU A 96 -48.23 -15.69 -22.87
C GLU A 96 -48.77 -15.37 -21.48
N LEU A 97 -47.88 -15.32 -20.47
CA LEU A 97 -48.26 -14.98 -19.10
C LEU A 97 -48.72 -13.51 -19.00
N GLN A 98 -48.10 -12.59 -19.75
CA GLN A 98 -48.54 -11.21 -19.80
C GLN A 98 -49.95 -11.06 -20.39
N ARG A 99 -50.31 -11.83 -21.42
CA ARG A 99 -51.70 -11.84 -21.95
C ARG A 99 -52.70 -12.24 -20.87
N ALA A 100 -52.39 -13.25 -20.08
CA ALA A 100 -53.22 -13.65 -18.94
C ALA A 100 -53.38 -12.51 -17.92
N ALA A 101 -52.31 -11.76 -17.61
CA ALA A 101 -52.41 -10.57 -16.73
C ALA A 101 -53.33 -9.47 -17.32
N MET A 102 -53.34 -9.30 -18.64
CA MET A 102 -54.19 -8.33 -19.34
C MET A 102 -55.67 -8.73 -19.42
N GLU A 103 -56.02 -9.97 -19.04
CA GLU A 103 -57.41 -10.43 -18.86
C GLU A 103 -57.97 -10.02 -17.48
N SER A 104 -57.13 -9.60 -16.54
CA SER A 104 -57.57 -9.20 -15.19
C SER A 104 -58.41 -7.94 -15.17
N ARG A 105 -59.20 -7.77 -14.09
CA ARG A 105 -60.16 -6.66 -13.91
C ARG A 105 -59.55 -5.28 -14.14
N LEU A 106 -58.34 -5.03 -13.60
CA LEU A 106 -57.62 -3.76 -13.72
C LEU A 106 -56.52 -3.76 -14.79
N LYS A 107 -56.26 -4.91 -15.44
CA LYS A 107 -55.27 -5.07 -16.50
C LYS A 107 -53.88 -4.49 -16.14
N ILE A 108 -53.44 -4.73 -14.90
CA ILE A 108 -52.13 -4.29 -14.43
C ILE A 108 -51.07 -5.25 -14.97
N PRO A 109 -50.09 -4.79 -15.77
CA PRO A 109 -49.08 -5.66 -16.37
C PRO A 109 -48.15 -6.27 -15.31
N MET A 110 -47.58 -7.43 -15.59
CA MET A 110 -46.60 -8.10 -14.73
C MET A 110 -45.17 -7.65 -14.99
N LEU A 111 -44.32 -7.79 -13.96
CA LEU A 111 -42.86 -7.71 -14.07
C LEU A 111 -42.29 -9.12 -14.27
N PHE A 112 -41.27 -9.25 -15.12
CA PHE A 112 -40.49 -10.46 -15.33
C PHE A 112 -39.06 -10.20 -14.88
N GLY A 113 -38.68 -10.81 -13.77
CA GLY A 113 -37.36 -10.73 -13.14
C GLY A 113 -36.45 -11.90 -13.53
N PHE A 114 -35.16 -11.66 -13.65
CA PHE A 114 -34.17 -12.73 -13.87
C PHE A 114 -32.77 -12.34 -13.39
N ASP A 115 -31.97 -13.31 -12.96
CA ASP A 115 -30.56 -13.11 -12.61
C ASP A 115 -29.69 -12.97 -13.87
N VAL A 116 -29.68 -11.77 -14.46
CA VAL A 116 -28.80 -11.38 -15.56
C VAL A 116 -27.55 -10.72 -14.96
N ILE A 117 -26.67 -11.54 -14.38
CA ILE A 117 -25.54 -11.08 -13.54
C ILE A 117 -24.36 -10.61 -14.39
N HIS A 118 -23.85 -11.49 -15.26
CA HIS A 118 -22.69 -11.23 -16.13
C HIS A 118 -22.97 -11.59 -17.59
N GLY A 119 -24.25 -11.58 -17.98
CA GLY A 119 -24.68 -11.91 -19.33
C GLY A 119 -26.11 -12.43 -19.34
N TYR A 120 -26.71 -12.50 -20.54
CA TYR A 120 -27.98 -13.20 -20.74
C TYR A 120 -27.72 -14.51 -21.46
N ARG A 121 -27.55 -14.52 -22.78
CA ARG A 121 -27.08 -15.71 -23.52
C ARG A 121 -25.60 -15.57 -23.87
N THR A 122 -25.19 -14.37 -24.27
CA THR A 122 -23.77 -14.03 -24.33
C THR A 122 -23.26 -13.76 -22.91
N ILE A 123 -22.34 -14.60 -22.45
CA ILE A 123 -21.77 -14.56 -21.10
C ILE A 123 -20.40 -13.87 -21.13
N PHE A 124 -20.25 -12.84 -20.31
CA PHE A 124 -19.02 -12.09 -20.08
C PHE A 124 -18.23 -12.74 -18.93
N PRO A 125 -17.01 -12.27 -18.62
CA PRO A 125 -16.34 -12.71 -17.41
C PRO A 125 -17.22 -12.47 -16.18
N VAL A 126 -17.12 -13.38 -15.22
CA VAL A 126 -17.82 -13.22 -13.93
C VAL A 126 -17.47 -11.86 -13.29
N PRO A 127 -18.37 -11.22 -12.52
CA PRO A 127 -18.19 -9.83 -12.13
C PRO A 127 -16.87 -9.52 -11.43
N LEU A 128 -16.35 -10.42 -10.60
CA LEU A 128 -15.04 -10.28 -9.98
C LEU A 128 -13.92 -10.23 -11.03
N GLY A 129 -13.96 -11.13 -12.01
CA GLY A 129 -13.02 -11.15 -13.13
C GLY A 129 -13.17 -9.92 -14.02
N GLU A 130 -14.39 -9.54 -14.40
CA GLU A 130 -14.63 -8.35 -15.22
C GLU A 130 -14.13 -7.07 -14.53
N SER A 131 -14.24 -6.99 -13.20
CA SER A 131 -13.72 -5.89 -12.39
C SER A 131 -12.19 -5.77 -12.48
N ALA A 132 -11.49 -6.88 -12.73
CA ALA A 132 -10.06 -6.87 -12.98
C ALA A 132 -9.66 -6.14 -14.28
N SER A 133 -10.62 -5.79 -15.14
CA SER A 133 -10.34 -4.93 -16.30
C SER A 133 -10.10 -3.46 -15.94
N TRP A 134 -10.65 -2.97 -14.83
CA TRP A 134 -10.64 -1.54 -14.48
C TRP A 134 -11.10 -0.64 -15.65
N ASP A 135 -11.99 -1.15 -16.50
CA ASP A 135 -12.51 -0.49 -17.70
C ASP A 135 -14.02 -0.27 -17.55
N LEU A 136 -14.38 0.83 -16.89
CA LEU A 136 -15.78 1.17 -16.63
C LEU A 136 -16.63 1.29 -17.90
N ALA A 137 -16.02 1.75 -19.01
CA ALA A 137 -16.73 1.90 -20.27
C ALA A 137 -17.05 0.51 -20.87
N ASN A 138 -16.14 -0.44 -20.76
CA ASN A 138 -16.38 -1.82 -21.17
C ASN A 138 -17.45 -2.49 -20.29
N ILE A 139 -17.35 -2.36 -18.96
CA ILE A 139 -18.34 -2.91 -18.02
C ILE A 139 -19.76 -2.37 -18.29
N GLU A 140 -19.88 -1.06 -18.52
CA GLU A 140 -21.15 -0.43 -18.88
C GLU A 140 -21.69 -0.95 -20.21
N LYS A 141 -20.82 -1.10 -21.22
CA LYS A 141 -21.18 -1.68 -22.52
C LYS A 141 -21.66 -3.13 -22.40
N ASN A 142 -20.97 -3.95 -21.61
CA ASN A 142 -21.30 -5.36 -21.44
C ASN A 142 -22.63 -5.54 -20.71
N SER A 143 -22.85 -4.73 -19.66
CA SER A 143 -24.15 -4.66 -18.97
C SER A 143 -25.28 -4.19 -19.91
N ALA A 144 -25.00 -3.25 -20.83
CA ALA A 144 -25.95 -2.84 -21.85
C ALA A 144 -26.27 -3.93 -22.89
N ILE A 145 -25.30 -4.77 -23.25
CA ILE A 145 -25.53 -5.93 -24.11
C ILE A 145 -26.41 -6.94 -23.38
N ALA A 146 -26.10 -7.26 -22.13
CA ALA A 146 -26.90 -8.17 -21.30
C ALA A 146 -28.34 -7.66 -21.12
N ALA A 147 -28.52 -6.35 -20.93
CA ALA A 147 -29.82 -5.69 -20.89
C ALA A 147 -30.59 -5.81 -22.21
N ALA A 148 -29.91 -5.60 -23.34
CA ALA A 148 -30.53 -5.69 -24.66
C ALA A 148 -31.00 -7.11 -24.97
N GLU A 149 -30.16 -8.11 -24.70
CA GLU A 149 -30.53 -9.51 -24.91
C GLU A 149 -31.69 -9.93 -24.00
N SER A 150 -31.62 -9.63 -22.71
CA SER A 150 -32.66 -9.99 -21.74
C SER A 150 -33.98 -9.27 -22.01
N ARG A 151 -33.93 -7.98 -22.36
CA ARG A 151 -35.13 -7.21 -22.73
C ARG A 151 -35.79 -7.74 -24.00
N ALA A 152 -34.99 -8.15 -24.99
CA ALA A 152 -35.49 -8.79 -26.20
C ALA A 152 -36.19 -10.13 -25.89
N ALA A 153 -35.71 -10.86 -24.87
CA ALA A 153 -36.33 -12.09 -24.37
C ALA A 153 -37.50 -11.87 -23.38
N GLY A 154 -38.01 -10.64 -23.26
CA GLY A 154 -39.17 -10.31 -22.42
C GLY A 154 -38.89 -10.15 -20.93
N VAL A 155 -37.62 -10.17 -20.51
CA VAL A 155 -37.23 -9.82 -19.14
C VAL A 155 -37.27 -8.29 -18.98
N HIS A 156 -37.91 -7.81 -17.92
CA HIS A 156 -38.03 -6.38 -17.65
C HIS A 156 -37.09 -5.89 -16.56
N TRP A 157 -36.60 -6.82 -15.74
CA TRP A 157 -35.98 -6.55 -14.48
C TRP A 157 -34.85 -7.54 -14.22
N THR A 158 -33.63 -7.05 -13.99
CA THR A 158 -32.50 -7.87 -13.58
C THR A 158 -32.21 -7.73 -12.09
N PHE A 159 -31.83 -8.83 -11.45
CA PHE A 159 -31.30 -8.86 -10.09
C PHE A 159 -29.78 -8.60 -10.11
N ALA A 160 -29.38 -7.50 -10.74
CA ALA A 160 -28.00 -7.04 -10.86
C ALA A 160 -27.96 -5.50 -10.91
N PRO A 161 -26.86 -4.86 -10.46
CA PRO A 161 -25.60 -5.49 -10.03
C PRO A 161 -25.61 -6.01 -8.58
N MET A 162 -24.87 -7.10 -8.35
CA MET A 162 -24.38 -7.44 -7.02
C MET A 162 -23.19 -6.51 -6.70
N VAL A 163 -23.23 -5.83 -5.56
CA VAL A 163 -22.31 -4.73 -5.21
C VAL A 163 -21.77 -4.86 -3.78
N ASP A 164 -21.90 -6.03 -3.17
CA ASP A 164 -21.37 -6.29 -1.85
C ASP A 164 -19.84 -6.21 -1.87
N ILE A 165 -19.27 -5.44 -0.94
CA ILE A 165 -17.83 -5.47 -0.68
C ILE A 165 -17.52 -6.75 0.08
N ALA A 166 -16.59 -7.55 -0.43
CA ALA A 166 -16.17 -8.80 0.18
C ALA A 166 -14.66 -8.78 0.44
N ARG A 167 -14.28 -9.13 1.67
CA ARG A 167 -12.89 -9.23 2.14
C ARG A 167 -12.54 -10.65 2.63
N ASP A 168 -13.43 -11.60 2.39
CA ASP A 168 -13.29 -13.00 2.77
C ASP A 168 -13.45 -13.89 1.53
N PRO A 169 -12.34 -14.34 0.90
CA PRO A 169 -12.41 -15.15 -0.31
C PRO A 169 -12.97 -16.56 -0.10
N ARG A 170 -13.22 -16.99 1.16
CA ARG A 170 -13.92 -18.25 1.42
C ARG A 170 -15.36 -18.20 0.94
N TRP A 171 -15.99 -17.03 0.99
CA TRP A 171 -17.38 -16.84 0.58
C TRP A 171 -17.53 -17.02 -0.92
N GLY A 172 -18.41 -17.94 -1.34
CA GLY A 172 -18.57 -18.30 -2.75
C GLY A 172 -19.07 -17.14 -3.61
N ARG A 173 -19.93 -16.28 -3.08
CA ARG A 173 -20.53 -15.16 -3.83
C ARG A 173 -19.59 -13.98 -4.05
N ILE A 174 -18.34 -14.05 -3.58
CA ILE A 174 -17.32 -13.04 -3.93
C ILE A 174 -17.15 -12.90 -5.44
N ILE A 175 -17.42 -13.97 -6.18
CA ILE A 175 -17.44 -14.03 -7.64
C ILE A 175 -18.42 -13.03 -8.28
N GLU A 176 -19.52 -12.71 -7.59
CA GLU A 176 -20.61 -11.85 -8.09
C GLU A 176 -20.32 -10.36 -7.89
N GLY A 177 -19.36 -10.03 -7.02
CA GLY A 177 -19.03 -8.66 -6.63
C GLY A 177 -17.88 -8.04 -7.42
N ALA A 178 -17.41 -6.89 -6.93
CA ALA A 178 -16.33 -6.10 -7.54
C ALA A 178 -15.03 -6.12 -6.72
N GLY A 179 -14.86 -7.12 -5.85
CA GLY A 179 -13.69 -7.28 -4.99
C GLY A 179 -13.79 -6.51 -3.66
N GLU A 180 -12.65 -6.06 -3.15
CA GLU A 180 -12.51 -5.59 -1.76
C GLU A 180 -12.59 -4.06 -1.59
N ASP A 181 -12.54 -3.31 -2.68
CA ASP A 181 -12.39 -1.85 -2.65
C ASP A 181 -13.71 -1.10 -2.83
N THR A 182 -14.00 -0.23 -1.86
CA THR A 182 -15.21 0.59 -1.83
C THR A 182 -15.29 1.57 -3.01
N PHE A 183 -14.18 2.18 -3.44
CA PHE A 183 -14.20 3.16 -4.54
C PHE A 183 -14.40 2.47 -5.89
N LEU A 184 -13.62 1.44 -6.20
CA LEU A 184 -13.76 0.65 -7.41
C LEU A 184 -15.15 0.01 -7.49
N GLY A 185 -15.62 -0.62 -6.41
CA GLY A 185 -16.96 -1.20 -6.33
C GLY A 185 -18.05 -0.15 -6.57
N SER A 186 -17.91 1.06 -6.02
CA SER A 186 -18.84 2.17 -6.27
C SER A 186 -18.87 2.62 -7.74
N GLN A 187 -17.70 2.72 -8.37
CA GLN A 187 -17.61 3.11 -9.78
C GLN A 187 -18.21 2.06 -10.71
N ILE A 188 -17.99 0.77 -10.40
CA ILE A 188 -18.52 -0.36 -11.15
C ILE A 188 -20.03 -0.49 -10.96
N ALA A 189 -20.53 -0.33 -9.72
CA ALA A 189 -21.97 -0.32 -9.44
C ALA A 189 -22.69 0.71 -10.32
N ALA A 190 -22.17 1.94 -10.36
CA ALA A 190 -22.75 3.00 -11.19
C ALA A 190 -22.66 2.68 -12.70
N ALA A 191 -21.55 2.11 -13.17
CA ALA A 191 -21.40 1.70 -14.57
C ALA A 191 -22.38 0.60 -14.99
N ARG A 192 -22.56 -0.44 -14.15
CA ARG A 192 -23.52 -1.51 -14.41
C ARG A 192 -24.96 -1.00 -14.42
N VAL A 193 -25.34 -0.16 -13.45
CA VAL A 193 -26.70 0.44 -13.41
C VAL A 193 -26.98 1.25 -14.68
N ARG A 194 -26.04 2.09 -15.13
CA ARG A 194 -26.19 2.83 -16.39
C ARG A 194 -26.27 1.90 -17.61
N GLY A 195 -25.49 0.82 -17.61
CA GLY A 195 -25.55 -0.19 -18.66
C GLY A 195 -26.91 -0.89 -18.71
N PHE A 196 -27.43 -1.33 -17.57
CA PHE A 196 -28.72 -2.02 -17.51
C PHE A 196 -29.90 -1.10 -17.84
N GLN A 197 -29.99 0.05 -17.18
CA GLN A 197 -31.18 0.90 -17.22
C GLN A 197 -31.10 2.03 -18.24
N GLY A 198 -29.90 2.47 -18.62
CA GLY A 198 -29.71 3.71 -19.35
C GLY A 198 -30.31 4.90 -18.60
N THR A 199 -30.82 5.87 -19.35
CA THR A 199 -31.57 7.03 -18.82
C THR A 199 -33.06 6.94 -19.11
N ASP A 200 -33.54 5.84 -19.68
CA ASP A 200 -34.95 5.59 -19.99
C ASP A 200 -35.27 4.12 -19.78
N TYR A 201 -35.93 3.83 -18.66
CA TYR A 201 -36.36 2.49 -18.26
C TYR A 201 -37.27 1.82 -19.30
N SER A 202 -37.99 2.61 -20.12
CA SER A 202 -38.94 2.09 -21.10
C SER A 202 -38.30 1.71 -22.44
N ALA A 203 -37.01 1.99 -22.62
CA ALA A 203 -36.31 1.65 -23.84
C ALA A 203 -36.30 0.11 -24.06
N ASN A 204 -36.45 -0.30 -25.31
CA ASN A 204 -36.58 -1.71 -25.70
C ASN A 204 -35.26 -2.51 -25.62
N ASN A 205 -34.18 -1.89 -25.17
CA ASN A 205 -32.87 -2.50 -24.94
C ASN A 205 -32.37 -2.26 -23.50
N ARG A 206 -33.26 -1.87 -22.58
CA ARG A 206 -32.95 -1.61 -21.18
C ARG A 206 -33.84 -2.45 -20.27
N VAL A 207 -33.32 -2.76 -19.09
CA VAL A 207 -34.02 -3.47 -18.01
C VAL A 207 -33.84 -2.70 -16.71
N LEU A 208 -34.80 -2.82 -15.80
CA LEU A 208 -34.67 -2.33 -14.42
C LEU A 208 -33.48 -3.04 -13.75
N ALA A 209 -32.61 -2.31 -13.08
CA ALA A 209 -31.51 -2.86 -12.30
C ALA A 209 -31.88 -2.95 -10.82
N THR A 210 -31.30 -3.94 -10.14
CA THR A 210 -31.43 -4.17 -8.71
C THR A 210 -30.06 -4.17 -8.06
N ALA A 211 -29.79 -3.21 -7.18
CA ALA A 211 -28.59 -3.29 -6.36
C ALA A 211 -28.81 -4.36 -5.28
N LYS A 212 -27.92 -5.37 -5.24
CA LYS A 212 -28.00 -6.48 -4.27
C LYS A 212 -26.64 -6.79 -3.61
N HIS A 213 -26.59 -7.32 -2.39
CA HIS A 213 -27.72 -7.66 -1.52
C HIS A 213 -27.72 -6.71 -0.32
N TRP A 214 -28.75 -5.89 -0.19
CA TRP A 214 -28.85 -4.81 0.80
C TRP A 214 -29.12 -5.38 2.21
N VAL A 215 -28.16 -5.43 3.13
CA VAL A 215 -26.77 -4.92 3.03
C VAL A 215 -25.81 -5.66 3.99
N GLY A 216 -24.50 -5.61 3.68
CA GLY A 216 -23.44 -6.17 4.52
C GLY A 216 -23.15 -7.65 4.24
N TYR A 217 -23.84 -8.26 3.30
CA TYR A 217 -23.82 -9.70 3.06
C TYR A 217 -22.43 -10.29 2.79
N GLY A 218 -21.57 -9.56 2.07
CA GLY A 218 -20.17 -9.96 1.81
C GLY A 218 -19.25 -9.96 3.03
N ALA A 219 -19.75 -9.60 4.21
CA ALA A 219 -19.04 -9.65 5.49
C ALA A 219 -19.43 -10.85 6.37
N ALA A 220 -20.19 -11.82 5.83
CA ALA A 220 -20.62 -13.00 6.56
C ALA A 220 -19.47 -13.70 7.28
N LEU A 221 -19.63 -13.93 8.59
CA LEU A 221 -18.55 -14.44 9.45
C LEU A 221 -18.05 -15.82 8.98
N GLY A 222 -16.73 -15.97 8.94
CA GLY A 222 -16.07 -17.20 8.45
C GLY A 222 -16.24 -17.43 6.95
N GLY A 223 -16.74 -16.46 6.19
CA GLY A 223 -17.03 -16.57 4.77
C GLY A 223 -18.06 -17.65 4.45
N ARG A 224 -18.91 -18.01 5.41
CA ARG A 224 -20.01 -18.96 5.21
C ARG A 224 -21.22 -18.21 4.71
N ASP A 225 -21.77 -18.64 3.59
CA ASP A 225 -22.93 -17.97 3.02
C ASP A 225 -24.11 -17.91 4.01
N TYR A 226 -24.90 -16.84 3.92
CA TYR A 226 -26.05 -16.51 4.80
C TYR A 226 -25.73 -16.27 6.28
N ASN A 227 -24.49 -16.54 6.71
CA ASN A 227 -24.12 -16.47 8.12
C ASN A 227 -24.20 -15.05 8.67
N THR A 228 -24.19 -14.95 10.01
CA THR A 228 -24.25 -13.69 10.75
C THR A 228 -23.25 -12.67 10.22
N THR A 229 -23.71 -11.41 10.16
CA THR A 229 -22.89 -10.25 9.89
C THR A 229 -22.99 -9.27 11.05
N ASP A 230 -21.86 -8.96 11.67
CA ASP A 230 -21.76 -8.00 12.78
C ASP A 230 -20.90 -6.81 12.31
N LEU A 231 -21.54 -5.65 12.16
CA LEU A 231 -20.93 -4.48 11.55
C LEU A 231 -21.38 -3.21 12.25
N SER A 232 -20.43 -2.46 12.80
CA SER A 232 -20.72 -1.10 13.28
C SER A 232 -21.36 -0.22 12.19
N GLU A 233 -22.22 0.72 12.58
CA GLU A 233 -22.79 1.71 11.65
C GLU A 233 -21.71 2.48 10.87
N ARG A 234 -20.54 2.71 11.48
CA ARG A 234 -19.39 3.29 10.77
C ARG A 234 -18.94 2.42 9.60
N ALA A 235 -18.76 1.12 9.82
CA ALA A 235 -18.34 0.21 8.76
C ALA A 235 -19.39 0.16 7.65
N LEU A 236 -20.67 0.09 8.00
CA LEU A 236 -21.77 0.18 7.05
C LEU A 236 -21.65 1.46 6.21
N ARG A 237 -21.54 2.64 6.83
CA ARG A 237 -21.51 3.91 6.09
C ARG A 237 -20.21 4.18 5.32
N GLU A 238 -19.06 3.73 5.80
CA GLU A 238 -17.75 3.97 5.17
C GLU A 238 -17.40 2.95 4.08
N ILE A 239 -17.86 1.69 4.21
CA ILE A 239 -17.37 0.57 3.37
C ILE A 239 -18.51 -0.07 2.58
N TYR A 240 -19.62 -0.42 3.22
CA TYR A 240 -20.64 -1.30 2.62
C TYR A 240 -21.77 -0.54 1.94
N PHE A 241 -22.18 0.62 2.43
CA PHE A 241 -23.19 1.48 1.81
C PHE A 241 -22.73 2.20 0.54
N PRO A 242 -21.46 2.64 0.38
CA PRO A 242 -21.09 3.48 -0.76
C PRO A 242 -21.35 2.87 -2.16
N PRO A 243 -21.14 1.55 -2.42
CA PRO A 243 -21.50 0.97 -3.71
C PRO A 243 -22.99 1.03 -4.00
N PHE A 244 -23.82 0.73 -3.01
CA PHE A 244 -25.28 0.87 -3.08
C PHE A 244 -25.73 2.32 -3.25
N LYS A 245 -25.09 3.27 -2.56
CA LYS A 245 -25.35 4.70 -2.73
C LYS A 245 -25.00 5.16 -4.14
N SER A 246 -23.92 4.62 -4.71
CA SER A 246 -23.51 4.91 -6.09
C SER A 246 -24.45 4.30 -7.12
N ALA A 247 -25.01 3.11 -6.83
CA ALA A 247 -26.10 2.54 -7.62
C ALA A 247 -27.34 3.44 -7.58
N LEU A 248 -27.71 3.94 -6.39
CA LEU A 248 -28.80 4.91 -6.22
C LEU A 248 -28.55 6.20 -7.01
N ASP A 249 -27.36 6.77 -6.91
CA ASP A 249 -26.99 8.00 -7.63
C ASP A 249 -26.94 7.81 -9.15
N ALA A 250 -26.68 6.58 -9.61
CA ALA A 250 -26.83 6.19 -11.01
C ALA A 250 -28.29 5.90 -11.42
N GLY A 251 -29.23 5.98 -10.48
CA GLY A 251 -30.67 5.84 -10.71
C GLY A 251 -31.20 4.42 -10.58
N VAL A 252 -30.57 3.52 -9.83
CA VAL A 252 -31.06 2.13 -9.67
C VAL A 252 -32.54 2.12 -9.27
N GLY A 253 -33.32 1.27 -9.94
CA GLY A 253 -34.77 1.26 -9.78
C GLY A 253 -35.26 0.37 -8.63
N SER A 254 -34.45 -0.59 -8.20
CA SER A 254 -34.78 -1.49 -7.09
C SER A 254 -33.59 -1.85 -6.22
N PHE A 255 -33.88 -2.26 -4.99
CA PHE A 255 -32.95 -2.93 -4.09
C PHE A 255 -33.49 -4.32 -3.73
N MET A 256 -32.59 -5.29 -3.57
CA MET A 256 -32.91 -6.60 -3.02
C MET A 256 -32.35 -6.68 -1.61
N THR A 257 -33.15 -7.11 -0.64
CA THR A 257 -32.65 -7.32 0.74
C THR A 257 -31.63 -8.44 0.77
N SER A 258 -30.76 -8.47 1.77
CA SER A 258 -29.87 -9.60 2.01
C SER A 258 -30.46 -10.61 2.99
N PHE A 259 -29.87 -11.81 3.00
CA PHE A 259 -30.20 -12.88 3.93
C PHE A 259 -29.69 -12.64 5.35
N ASN A 260 -28.52 -12.01 5.50
CA ASN A 260 -27.86 -11.90 6.81
C ASN A 260 -28.65 -11.02 7.80
N ASP A 261 -28.43 -11.28 9.09
CA ASP A 261 -28.71 -10.31 10.13
C ASP A 261 -27.63 -9.23 10.19
N LEU A 262 -28.01 -8.04 10.67
CA LEU A 262 -27.13 -6.94 11.02
C LEU A 262 -27.41 -6.58 12.47
N ASP A 263 -26.41 -6.75 13.32
CA ASP A 263 -26.51 -6.55 14.78
C ASP A 263 -27.74 -7.28 15.37
N GLY A 264 -28.00 -8.51 14.91
CA GLY A 264 -29.11 -9.36 15.38
C GLY A 264 -30.46 -9.14 14.68
N VAL A 265 -30.57 -8.24 13.71
CA VAL A 265 -31.82 -7.99 12.97
C VAL A 265 -31.66 -8.30 11.47
N PRO A 266 -32.33 -9.35 10.93
CA PRO A 266 -32.35 -9.69 9.49
C PRO A 266 -32.64 -8.49 8.59
N ALA A 267 -31.85 -8.28 7.54
CA ALA A 267 -31.97 -7.11 6.67
C ALA A 267 -33.37 -6.94 6.07
N THR A 268 -34.04 -8.06 5.74
CA THR A 268 -35.43 -8.13 5.24
C THR A 268 -36.49 -7.53 6.19
N ALA A 269 -36.18 -7.43 7.49
CA ALA A 269 -37.06 -6.87 8.50
C ALA A 269 -36.40 -5.73 9.30
N ASN A 270 -35.33 -5.13 8.79
CA ASN A 270 -34.53 -4.16 9.54
C ASN A 270 -34.92 -2.71 9.21
N PRO A 271 -35.67 -2.01 10.10
CA PRO A 271 -36.14 -0.65 9.83
C PRO A 271 -35.02 0.40 9.78
N PHE A 272 -33.84 0.12 10.37
CA PHE A 272 -32.70 1.02 10.26
C PHE A 272 -32.23 1.12 8.80
N VAL A 273 -31.98 -0.01 8.13
CA VAL A 273 -31.50 0.02 6.73
C VAL A 273 -32.63 0.28 5.74
N LEU A 274 -33.84 -0.22 5.98
CA LEU A 274 -34.96 -0.14 5.03
C LEU A 274 -35.75 1.16 5.11
N LYS A 275 -35.97 1.75 6.30
CA LYS A 275 -36.68 3.03 6.44
C LYS A 275 -35.72 4.18 6.65
N LYS A 276 -34.96 4.14 7.76
CA LYS A 276 -34.13 5.28 8.15
C LYS A 276 -33.10 5.60 7.06
N VAL A 277 -32.33 4.60 6.61
CA VAL A 277 -31.31 4.84 5.56
C VAL A 277 -31.97 5.00 4.19
N LEU A 278 -32.64 3.98 3.64
CA LEU A 278 -33.14 4.06 2.26
C LEU A 278 -34.22 5.13 2.04
N ARG A 279 -35.24 5.22 2.92
CA ARG A 279 -36.38 6.12 2.69
C ARG A 279 -36.17 7.50 3.30
N ASP A 280 -35.70 7.59 4.53
CA ASP A 280 -35.63 8.88 5.23
C ASP A 280 -34.36 9.65 4.88
N GLU A 281 -33.18 9.01 4.89
CA GLU A 281 -31.91 9.65 4.56
C GLU A 281 -31.70 9.76 3.04
N TRP A 282 -31.86 8.66 2.31
CA TRP A 282 -31.52 8.60 0.88
C TRP A 282 -32.68 8.94 -0.07
N LYS A 283 -33.90 9.06 0.47
CA LYS A 283 -35.11 9.40 -0.30
C LYS A 283 -35.37 8.46 -1.48
N PHE A 284 -35.00 7.18 -1.35
CA PHE A 284 -35.21 6.19 -2.40
C PHE A 284 -36.71 5.96 -2.63
N ASP A 285 -37.15 6.18 -3.87
CA ASP A 285 -38.56 6.11 -4.28
C ASP A 285 -38.92 4.87 -5.10
N GLY A 286 -37.94 4.00 -5.36
CA GLY A 286 -38.12 2.74 -6.07
C GLY A 286 -38.61 1.62 -5.16
N LEU A 287 -38.55 0.38 -5.67
CA LEU A 287 -39.08 -0.79 -4.96
C LEU A 287 -37.96 -1.55 -4.20
N VAL A 288 -38.30 -2.12 -3.05
CA VAL A 288 -37.48 -3.09 -2.33
C VAL A 288 -38.12 -4.47 -2.45
N VAL A 289 -37.40 -5.43 -2.99
CA VAL A 289 -37.81 -6.84 -3.05
C VAL A 289 -37.05 -7.63 -2.00
N SER A 290 -37.69 -8.62 -1.36
CA SER A 290 -36.95 -9.55 -0.53
C SER A 290 -36.02 -10.42 -1.39
N ASP A 291 -34.94 -10.94 -0.81
CA ASP A 291 -34.28 -12.10 -1.39
C ASP A 291 -35.21 -13.33 -1.39
N TYR A 292 -34.78 -14.41 -2.06
CA TYR A 292 -35.52 -15.66 -2.22
C TYR A 292 -35.97 -16.20 -0.87
N THR A 293 -37.28 -16.26 -0.62
CA THR A 293 -37.87 -16.71 0.66
C THR A 293 -37.41 -15.98 1.93
N ALA A 294 -36.69 -14.86 1.83
CA ALA A 294 -36.10 -14.19 2.98
C ALA A 294 -37.13 -13.69 4.02
N VAL A 295 -38.39 -13.46 3.62
CA VAL A 295 -39.48 -13.17 4.57
C VAL A 295 -39.80 -14.39 5.44
N MET A 296 -39.90 -15.59 4.84
CA MET A 296 -40.12 -16.84 5.59
C MET A 296 -38.95 -17.14 6.52
N GLU A 297 -37.72 -16.84 6.08
CA GLU A 297 -36.51 -17.12 6.83
C GLU A 297 -36.36 -16.29 8.12
N LEU A 298 -37.16 -15.23 8.30
CA LEU A 298 -37.28 -14.53 9.58
C LEU A 298 -37.65 -15.47 10.75
N MET A 299 -38.33 -16.58 10.46
CA MET A 299 -38.60 -17.62 11.44
C MET A 299 -37.34 -18.41 11.81
N PHE A 300 -36.50 -18.76 10.84
CA PHE A 300 -35.25 -19.47 11.08
C PHE A 300 -34.21 -18.59 11.79
N HIS A 301 -34.22 -17.29 11.54
CA HIS A 301 -33.46 -16.31 12.33
C HIS A 301 -33.97 -16.15 13.78
N GLY A 302 -35.16 -16.67 14.10
CA GLY A 302 -35.77 -16.52 15.41
C GLY A 302 -36.40 -15.15 15.68
N LEU A 303 -36.51 -14.28 14.67
CA LEU A 303 -37.20 -12.98 14.79
C LEU A 303 -38.74 -13.16 14.83
N ALA A 304 -39.25 -14.12 14.06
CA ALA A 304 -40.67 -14.42 13.96
C ALA A 304 -41.01 -15.80 14.51
N ALA A 305 -42.07 -15.91 15.32
CA ALA A 305 -42.57 -17.19 15.81
C ALA A 305 -43.54 -17.87 14.83
N THR A 306 -44.13 -17.10 13.92
CA THR A 306 -45.13 -17.56 12.95
C THR A 306 -44.95 -16.88 11.60
N GLU A 307 -45.51 -17.49 10.54
CA GLU A 307 -45.58 -16.88 9.20
C GLU A 307 -46.27 -15.51 9.19
N SER A 308 -47.29 -15.34 10.04
CA SER A 308 -48.02 -14.08 10.22
C SER A 308 -47.11 -13.00 10.81
N ASP A 309 -46.31 -13.33 11.82
CA ASP A 309 -45.35 -12.38 12.41
C ASP A 309 -44.24 -12.02 11.41
N ALA A 310 -43.75 -13.00 10.63
CA ALA A 310 -42.76 -12.76 9.58
C ALA A 310 -43.28 -11.77 8.51
N ALA A 311 -44.50 -11.98 8.01
CA ALA A 311 -45.15 -11.05 7.09
C ALA A 311 -45.34 -9.65 7.69
N MET A 312 -45.76 -9.58 8.96
CA MET A 312 -45.92 -8.33 9.71
C MET A 312 -44.59 -7.56 9.80
N TYR A 313 -43.51 -8.22 10.22
CA TYR A 313 -42.22 -7.57 10.42
C TYR A 313 -41.64 -7.03 9.11
N ALA A 314 -41.63 -7.83 8.04
CA ALA A 314 -41.06 -7.41 6.77
C ALA A 314 -41.85 -6.25 6.10
N LEU A 315 -43.20 -6.33 6.07
CA LEU A 315 -44.03 -5.23 5.53
C LEU A 315 -43.86 -3.95 6.34
N ASN A 316 -43.89 -4.06 7.67
CA ASN A 316 -43.70 -2.89 8.52
C ASN A 316 -42.27 -2.36 8.48
N ALA A 317 -41.26 -3.15 8.13
CA ALA A 317 -39.88 -2.69 7.96
C ALA A 317 -39.66 -1.96 6.62
N GLY A 318 -40.49 -2.20 5.60
CA GLY A 318 -40.43 -1.51 4.32
C GLY A 318 -39.93 -2.36 3.14
N THR A 319 -39.98 -3.68 3.28
CA THR A 319 -39.87 -4.62 2.15
C THR A 319 -41.18 -4.57 1.36
N ASP A 320 -41.12 -4.09 0.11
CA ASP A 320 -42.32 -3.80 -0.68
C ASP A 320 -42.88 -5.07 -1.35
N MET A 321 -42.01 -5.95 -1.85
CA MET A 321 -42.37 -7.16 -2.58
C MET A 321 -41.72 -8.38 -1.94
N GLU A 322 -42.49 -9.42 -1.63
CA GLU A 322 -41.96 -10.70 -1.18
C GLU A 322 -41.66 -11.63 -2.37
N MET A 323 -40.52 -12.31 -2.29
CA MET A 323 -40.10 -13.30 -3.26
C MET A 323 -40.42 -14.71 -2.75
N VAL A 324 -41.23 -15.45 -3.50
CA VAL A 324 -41.58 -16.88 -3.39
C VAL A 324 -42.42 -17.28 -2.17
N SER A 325 -42.21 -16.72 -0.98
CA SER A 325 -42.80 -17.23 0.28
C SER A 325 -44.32 -17.13 0.43
N ARG A 326 -45.00 -16.22 -0.29
CA ARG A 326 -46.48 -16.00 -0.27
C ARG A 326 -47.09 -15.54 1.07
N LEU A 327 -46.29 -15.18 2.07
CA LEU A 327 -46.76 -14.89 3.42
C LEU A 327 -47.54 -13.58 3.49
N TYR A 328 -47.21 -12.56 2.69
CA TYR A 328 -47.97 -11.31 2.62
C TYR A 328 -49.39 -11.56 2.13
N ASN A 329 -49.53 -12.37 1.08
CA ASN A 329 -50.83 -12.71 0.52
C ASN A 329 -51.66 -13.58 1.49
N GLN A 330 -51.04 -14.58 2.10
CA GLN A 330 -51.71 -15.50 3.02
C GLN A 330 -52.13 -14.85 4.34
N ASN A 331 -51.34 -13.91 4.88
CA ASN A 331 -51.55 -13.36 6.22
C ASN A 331 -52.01 -11.89 6.24
N GLY A 332 -51.78 -11.13 5.16
CA GLY A 332 -51.96 -9.67 5.13
C GLY A 332 -53.38 -9.20 5.45
N ALA A 333 -54.41 -9.93 5.01
CA ALA A 333 -55.80 -9.57 5.30
C ALA A 333 -56.12 -9.66 6.81
N GLN A 334 -55.64 -10.71 7.47
CA GLN A 334 -55.83 -10.90 8.90
C GLN A 334 -54.99 -9.90 9.70
N LEU A 335 -53.73 -9.69 9.32
CA LEU A 335 -52.85 -8.68 9.94
C LEU A 335 -53.43 -7.26 9.88
N LEU A 336 -54.08 -6.90 8.76
CA LEU A 336 -54.74 -5.60 8.61
C LEU A 336 -55.97 -5.51 9.52
N LYS A 337 -56.80 -6.56 9.58
CA LYS A 337 -57.96 -6.65 10.46
C LYS A 337 -57.56 -6.51 11.93
N ASP A 338 -56.45 -7.14 12.32
CA ASP A 338 -55.89 -7.11 13.67
C ASP A 338 -55.08 -5.84 13.97
N LYS A 339 -54.98 -4.91 13.01
CA LYS A 339 -54.23 -3.64 13.11
C LYS A 339 -52.73 -3.81 13.39
N LYS A 340 -52.18 -4.97 13.06
CA LYS A 340 -50.74 -5.27 13.11
C LYS A 340 -49.97 -4.66 11.93
N ILE A 341 -50.67 -4.42 10.81
CA ILE A 341 -50.22 -3.60 9.69
C ILE A 341 -51.30 -2.57 9.33
N SER A 342 -50.96 -1.55 8.55
CA SER A 342 -51.90 -0.52 8.11
C SER A 342 -52.16 -0.58 6.60
N MET A 343 -53.34 -0.12 6.17
CA MET A 343 -53.64 0.01 4.74
C MET A 343 -52.67 1.00 4.05
N ALA A 344 -52.21 2.03 4.77
CA ALA A 344 -51.21 2.96 4.25
C ALA A 344 -49.87 2.27 3.96
N THR A 345 -49.45 1.31 4.80
CA THR A 345 -48.25 0.49 4.57
C THR A 345 -48.39 -0.31 3.26
N ILE A 346 -49.53 -0.97 3.07
CA ILE A 346 -49.83 -1.76 1.86
C ILE A 346 -49.88 -0.84 0.63
N ASP A 347 -50.63 0.26 0.71
CA ASP A 347 -50.81 1.19 -0.40
C ASP A 347 -49.48 1.80 -0.86
N GLU A 348 -48.58 2.09 0.06
CA GLU A 348 -47.27 2.63 -0.26
C GLU A 348 -46.35 1.58 -0.92
N ALA A 349 -46.39 0.32 -0.47
CA ALA A 349 -45.67 -0.77 -1.14
C ALA A 349 -46.19 -0.98 -2.58
N VAL A 350 -47.52 -1.04 -2.75
CA VAL A 350 -48.16 -1.14 -4.07
C VAL A 350 -47.78 0.05 -4.96
N ARG A 351 -47.78 1.27 -4.41
CA ARG A 351 -47.41 2.50 -5.14
C ARG A 351 -46.04 2.39 -5.77
N ARG A 352 -45.04 1.89 -5.05
CA ARG A 352 -43.66 1.76 -5.55
C ARG A 352 -43.57 0.74 -6.70
N ILE A 353 -44.27 -0.38 -6.57
CA ILE A 353 -44.36 -1.39 -7.63
C ILE A 353 -45.03 -0.82 -8.89
N LEU A 354 -46.16 -0.12 -8.73
CA LEU A 354 -46.86 0.50 -9.85
C LEU A 354 -46.00 1.60 -10.50
N ARG A 355 -45.30 2.43 -9.71
CA ARG A 355 -44.37 3.45 -10.21
C ARG A 355 -43.32 2.84 -11.13
N ILE A 356 -42.78 1.68 -10.77
CA ILE A 356 -41.79 0.97 -11.56
C ILE A 356 -42.38 0.44 -12.87
N LYS A 357 -43.60 -0.12 -12.83
CA LYS A 357 -44.33 -0.56 -14.04
C LYS A 357 -44.61 0.62 -15.00
N PHE A 358 -44.91 1.80 -14.46
CA PHE A 358 -45.03 3.03 -15.26
C PHE A 358 -43.69 3.50 -15.84
N ARG A 359 -42.62 3.50 -15.05
CA ARG A 359 -41.26 3.84 -15.52
C ARG A 359 -40.84 2.95 -16.70
N LEU A 360 -41.10 1.65 -16.60
CA LEU A 360 -40.83 0.66 -17.65
C LEU A 360 -41.76 0.76 -18.87
N GLY A 361 -42.78 1.64 -18.84
CA GLY A 361 -43.74 1.82 -19.94
C GLY A 361 -44.66 0.62 -20.18
N LEU A 362 -44.84 -0.26 -19.19
CA LEU A 362 -45.58 -1.52 -19.36
C LEU A 362 -47.08 -1.32 -19.54
N PHE A 363 -47.63 -0.20 -19.06
CA PHE A 363 -49.04 0.12 -19.28
C PHE A 363 -49.35 0.51 -20.72
N GLU A 364 -48.36 1.01 -21.46
CA GLU A 364 -48.47 1.39 -22.86
C GLU A 364 -47.98 0.27 -23.79
N LYS A 365 -46.93 -0.45 -23.39
CA LYS A 365 -46.30 -1.54 -24.17
C LYS A 365 -46.05 -2.76 -23.27
N PRO A 366 -47.09 -3.58 -23.01
CA PRO A 366 -46.96 -4.71 -22.09
C PRO A 366 -46.21 -5.91 -22.68
N TYR A 367 -46.12 -6.03 -24.01
CA TYR A 367 -45.58 -7.19 -24.71
C TYR A 367 -44.17 -6.95 -25.29
N ALA A 368 -43.37 -8.01 -25.38
CA ALA A 368 -42.07 -8.03 -26.03
C ALA A 368 -42.17 -8.53 -27.50
N ASP A 369 -41.14 -8.26 -28.31
CA ASP A 369 -41.11 -8.49 -29.77
C ASP A 369 -40.24 -9.72 -30.14
N GLU A 370 -40.84 -10.73 -30.76
CA GLU A 370 -40.14 -11.98 -31.10
C GLU A 370 -39.07 -11.79 -32.17
N ALA A 371 -39.27 -10.86 -33.10
CA ALA A 371 -38.28 -10.54 -34.13
C ALA A 371 -37.05 -9.84 -33.51
N LEU A 372 -37.25 -9.09 -32.42
CA LEU A 372 -36.16 -8.48 -31.67
C LEU A 372 -35.32 -9.54 -30.95
N GLU A 373 -35.94 -10.53 -30.32
CA GLU A 373 -35.23 -11.65 -29.66
C GLU A 373 -34.30 -12.37 -30.63
N GLN A 374 -34.79 -12.76 -31.81
CA GLN A 374 -34.02 -13.47 -32.82
C GLN A 374 -32.83 -12.67 -33.37
N ARG A 375 -32.93 -11.33 -33.41
CA ARG A 375 -31.87 -10.46 -33.95
C ARG A 375 -30.83 -10.06 -32.91
N GLU A 376 -31.24 -9.81 -31.67
CA GLU A 376 -30.37 -9.22 -30.66
C GLU A 376 -29.61 -10.25 -29.83
N VAL A 377 -30.22 -11.40 -29.55
CA VAL A 377 -29.66 -12.43 -28.66
C VAL A 377 -28.53 -13.18 -29.37
N PHE A 378 -27.36 -13.23 -28.73
CA PHE A 378 -26.19 -14.04 -29.15
C PHE A 378 -25.59 -13.70 -30.53
N LYS A 379 -25.87 -12.49 -31.05
CA LYS A 379 -25.28 -12.02 -32.32
C LYS A 379 -23.75 -11.91 -32.24
N GLN A 380 -23.08 -11.95 -33.39
CA GLN A 380 -21.61 -11.95 -33.47
C GLN A 380 -20.97 -10.78 -32.71
N SER A 381 -21.50 -9.56 -32.83
CA SER A 381 -20.95 -8.39 -32.14
C SER A 381 -21.01 -8.49 -30.61
N ASN A 382 -21.95 -9.26 -30.06
CA ASN A 382 -22.03 -9.49 -28.61
C ASN A 382 -20.90 -10.44 -28.19
N ARG A 383 -20.69 -11.51 -28.95
CA ARG A 383 -19.58 -12.45 -28.75
C ARG A 383 -18.22 -11.74 -28.88
N ASP A 384 -18.06 -10.87 -29.88
CA ASP A 384 -16.84 -10.07 -30.02
C ASP A 384 -16.60 -9.18 -28.79
N ALA A 385 -17.66 -8.59 -28.22
CA ALA A 385 -17.55 -7.83 -26.97
C ALA A 385 -17.17 -8.72 -25.78
N ALA A 386 -17.74 -9.92 -25.67
CA ALA A 386 -17.38 -10.88 -24.61
C ALA A 386 -15.92 -11.31 -24.68
N LYS A 387 -15.37 -11.53 -25.89
CA LYS A 387 -13.94 -11.81 -26.08
C LYS A 387 -13.07 -10.64 -25.60
N VAL A 388 -13.41 -9.41 -25.98
CA VAL A 388 -12.67 -8.21 -25.53
C VAL A 388 -12.78 -8.03 -24.01
N ALA A 389 -13.92 -8.32 -23.41
CA ALA A 389 -14.10 -8.27 -21.96
C ALA A 389 -13.17 -9.27 -21.24
N ALA A 390 -13.14 -10.51 -21.71
CA ALA A 390 -12.26 -11.56 -21.19
C ALA A 390 -10.78 -11.17 -21.31
N GLU A 391 -10.34 -10.78 -22.50
CA GLU A 391 -8.95 -10.34 -22.74
C GLU A 391 -8.51 -9.21 -21.82
N LYS A 392 -9.40 -8.23 -21.58
CA LYS A 392 -9.10 -7.09 -20.71
C LYS A 392 -9.09 -7.44 -19.22
N SER A 393 -9.80 -8.50 -18.82
CA SER A 393 -9.87 -8.98 -17.43
C SER A 393 -8.72 -9.85 -16.97
N PHE A 394 -7.98 -10.46 -17.90
CA PHE A 394 -6.92 -11.39 -17.51
C PHE A 394 -5.77 -10.69 -16.82
N VAL A 395 -5.32 -11.31 -15.72
CA VAL A 395 -4.25 -10.79 -14.86
C VAL A 395 -3.05 -11.71 -14.99
N LEU A 396 -1.95 -11.18 -15.52
CA LEU A 396 -0.69 -11.92 -15.56
C LEU A 396 -0.04 -11.83 -14.17
N LEU A 397 -0.04 -12.93 -13.42
CA LEU A 397 0.46 -12.95 -12.04
C LEU A 397 1.97 -13.19 -11.97
N LYS A 398 2.53 -13.87 -12.98
CA LYS A 398 3.97 -14.15 -13.11
C LYS A 398 4.33 -14.41 -14.57
N ASN A 399 5.55 -14.02 -14.96
CA ASN A 399 6.07 -14.29 -16.31
C ASN A 399 7.61 -14.22 -16.35
N ASP A 400 8.27 -15.25 -15.84
CA ASP A 400 9.73 -15.38 -15.82
C ASP A 400 10.25 -15.70 -17.22
N ASN A 401 11.42 -15.14 -17.57
CA ASN A 401 12.15 -15.39 -18.83
C ASN A 401 11.29 -15.20 -20.11
N ASP A 402 10.31 -14.29 -20.07
CA ASP A 402 9.36 -14.05 -21.16
C ASP A 402 8.69 -15.36 -21.66
N THR A 403 8.37 -16.27 -20.74
CA THR A 403 7.71 -17.57 -21.05
C THR A 403 6.42 -17.38 -21.84
N LEU A 404 5.65 -16.34 -21.50
CA LEU A 404 4.55 -15.83 -22.30
C LEU A 404 4.94 -14.48 -22.93
N PRO A 405 4.48 -14.19 -24.17
CA PRO A 405 3.62 -15.04 -25.00
C PRO A 405 4.37 -16.22 -25.65
N ILE A 406 3.67 -17.34 -25.82
CA ILE A 406 4.16 -18.56 -26.49
C ILE A 406 4.64 -18.20 -27.90
N ASN A 407 5.86 -18.64 -28.22
CA ASN A 407 6.42 -18.44 -29.55
C ASN A 407 5.57 -19.17 -30.59
N LYS A 408 5.03 -18.43 -31.57
CA LYS A 408 4.22 -18.98 -32.66
C LYS A 408 4.97 -19.98 -33.55
N ALA A 409 6.31 -20.05 -33.46
CA ALA A 409 7.12 -21.05 -34.15
C ALA A 409 7.12 -22.43 -33.48
N ILE A 410 6.65 -22.57 -32.23
CA ILE A 410 6.51 -23.88 -31.56
C ILE A 410 5.49 -24.75 -32.29
N ASP A 411 5.82 -26.00 -32.61
CA ASP A 411 4.98 -26.87 -33.45
C ASP A 411 4.19 -27.92 -32.66
N GLU A 412 4.71 -28.43 -31.53
CA GLU A 412 3.99 -29.36 -30.65
C GLU A 412 3.61 -28.71 -29.31
N ILE A 413 2.30 -28.68 -29.01
CA ILE A 413 1.77 -28.08 -27.77
C ILE A 413 0.96 -29.12 -27.02
N ALA A 414 1.33 -29.34 -25.76
CA ALA A 414 0.51 -30.06 -24.80
C ALA A 414 -0.46 -29.10 -24.12
N VAL A 415 -1.70 -29.54 -23.95
CA VAL A 415 -2.71 -28.86 -23.14
C VAL A 415 -3.16 -29.85 -22.09
N VAL A 416 -2.94 -29.51 -20.83
CA VAL A 416 -3.18 -30.41 -19.69
C VAL A 416 -4.17 -29.77 -18.74
N GLY A 417 -5.10 -30.55 -18.20
CA GLY A 417 -6.02 -30.13 -17.14
C GLY A 417 -7.49 -30.12 -17.57
N GLY A 418 -8.37 -30.54 -16.66
CA GLY A 418 -9.80 -30.75 -16.93
C GLY A 418 -10.61 -29.52 -17.34
N LEU A 419 -10.08 -28.32 -17.12
CA LEU A 419 -10.73 -27.06 -17.51
C LEU A 419 -10.41 -26.66 -18.96
N ALA A 420 -9.40 -27.24 -19.60
CA ALA A 420 -8.96 -26.81 -20.94
C ALA A 420 -9.98 -27.10 -22.06
N ASN A 421 -10.85 -28.09 -21.87
CA ASN A 421 -11.85 -28.51 -22.86
C ASN A 421 -13.24 -28.76 -22.26
N ASN A 422 -13.61 -28.04 -21.20
CA ASN A 422 -14.91 -28.16 -20.56
C ASN A 422 -15.78 -26.92 -20.78
N LYS A 423 -16.77 -27.00 -21.68
CA LYS A 423 -17.66 -25.87 -22.01
C LYS A 423 -18.51 -25.42 -20.83
N ALA A 424 -19.01 -26.36 -20.03
CA ALA A 424 -19.94 -26.06 -18.94
C ALA A 424 -19.32 -25.13 -17.89
N GLU A 425 -18.03 -25.31 -17.61
CA GLU A 425 -17.34 -24.54 -16.57
C GLU A 425 -17.00 -23.10 -17.00
N MET A 426 -16.81 -22.83 -18.29
CA MET A 426 -16.31 -21.52 -18.77
C MET A 426 -17.23 -20.35 -18.37
N ASN A 427 -18.53 -20.61 -18.30
CA ASN A 427 -19.54 -19.62 -17.96
C ASN A 427 -19.77 -19.46 -16.45
N SER A 428 -19.24 -20.36 -15.61
CA SER A 428 -19.52 -20.40 -14.17
C SER A 428 -21.02 -20.51 -13.83
N ASN A 429 -21.34 -20.23 -12.55
CA ASN A 429 -22.69 -20.01 -12.04
C ASN A 429 -23.27 -18.67 -12.51
N TRP A 430 -24.58 -18.48 -12.29
CA TRP A 430 -25.31 -17.27 -12.69
C TRP A 430 -25.20 -16.94 -14.17
N ASN A 431 -25.20 -17.98 -15.01
CA ASN A 431 -24.93 -17.91 -16.46
C ASN A 431 -26.15 -17.57 -17.33
N GLY A 432 -27.14 -16.88 -16.77
CA GLY A 432 -28.32 -16.42 -17.49
C GLY A 432 -29.06 -17.54 -18.24
N ASP A 433 -29.27 -17.33 -19.54
CA ASP A 433 -29.91 -18.27 -20.47
C ASP A 433 -28.93 -18.89 -21.49
N SER A 434 -27.63 -18.92 -21.17
CA SER A 434 -26.62 -19.57 -22.01
C SER A 434 -26.98 -21.02 -22.32
N LYS A 435 -26.64 -21.50 -23.52
CA LYS A 435 -26.79 -22.90 -23.92
C LYS A 435 -25.49 -23.68 -23.75
N PRO A 436 -25.54 -25.02 -23.51
CA PRO A 436 -24.34 -25.83 -23.30
C PRO A 436 -23.30 -25.77 -24.44
N GLU A 437 -23.75 -25.52 -25.67
CA GLU A 437 -22.91 -25.42 -26.87
C GLU A 437 -22.26 -24.05 -27.06
N ASP A 438 -22.77 -23.01 -26.39
CA ASP A 438 -22.37 -21.61 -26.62
C ASP A 438 -20.88 -21.33 -26.28
N PRO A 439 -20.31 -21.84 -25.17
CA PRO A 439 -18.92 -21.56 -24.82
C PRO A 439 -17.89 -22.23 -25.74
N ILE A 440 -16.79 -21.54 -26.02
CA ILE A 440 -15.67 -22.06 -26.81
C ILE A 440 -14.48 -22.34 -25.90
N THR A 441 -13.89 -23.53 -25.99
CA THR A 441 -12.80 -23.98 -25.10
C THR A 441 -11.41 -23.62 -25.64
N VAL A 442 -10.39 -23.72 -24.77
CA VAL A 442 -8.98 -23.51 -25.14
C VAL A 442 -8.56 -24.50 -26.23
N VAL A 443 -8.89 -25.79 -26.06
CA VAL A 443 -8.52 -26.85 -27.02
C VAL A 443 -9.21 -26.66 -28.37
N GLU A 444 -10.50 -26.31 -28.39
CA GLU A 444 -11.23 -26.00 -29.63
C GLU A 444 -10.55 -24.85 -30.38
N THR A 445 -10.22 -23.79 -29.66
CA THR A 445 -9.60 -22.60 -30.23
C THR A 445 -8.21 -22.88 -30.78
N LEU A 446 -7.36 -23.62 -30.06
CA LEU A 446 -6.02 -23.99 -30.54
C LEU A 446 -6.08 -24.79 -31.84
N LYS A 447 -6.99 -25.78 -31.91
CA LYS A 447 -7.18 -26.60 -33.12
C LYS A 447 -7.69 -25.78 -34.30
N GLN A 448 -8.61 -24.84 -34.06
CA GLN A 448 -9.15 -23.96 -35.10
C GLN A 448 -8.13 -22.93 -35.59
N LYS A 449 -7.40 -22.28 -34.66
CA LYS A 449 -6.45 -21.20 -34.97
C LYS A 449 -5.15 -21.73 -35.59
N PHE A 450 -4.72 -22.93 -35.20
CA PHE A 450 -3.47 -23.52 -35.63
C PHE A 450 -3.65 -24.95 -36.17
N PRO A 451 -4.35 -25.14 -37.31
CA PRO A 451 -4.68 -26.48 -37.84
C PRO A 451 -3.46 -27.31 -38.26
N ARG A 452 -2.28 -26.69 -38.40
CA ARG A 452 -1.01 -27.36 -38.73
C ARG A 452 -0.15 -27.71 -37.51
N LYS A 453 -0.45 -27.15 -36.33
CA LYS A 453 0.27 -27.46 -35.10
C LYS A 453 -0.28 -28.75 -34.49
N LYS A 454 0.58 -29.51 -33.83
CA LYS A 454 0.16 -30.74 -33.16
C LYS A 454 -0.27 -30.42 -31.73
N ILE A 455 -1.58 -30.45 -31.52
CA ILE A 455 -2.19 -30.16 -30.23
C ILE A 455 -2.51 -31.48 -29.52
N ARG A 456 -1.79 -31.78 -28.45
CA ARG A 456 -2.03 -32.94 -27.59
C ARG A 456 -2.81 -32.47 -26.37
N PHE A 457 -4.03 -32.98 -26.20
CA PHE A 457 -4.85 -32.65 -25.05
C PHE A 457 -4.94 -33.87 -24.15
N GLU A 458 -4.62 -33.69 -22.87
CA GLU A 458 -4.81 -34.69 -21.83
C GLU A 458 -5.54 -34.05 -20.66
N THR A 459 -6.60 -34.71 -20.18
CA THR A 459 -7.34 -34.22 -19.03
C THR A 459 -6.46 -34.15 -17.79
N GLY A 460 -5.58 -35.14 -17.57
CA GLY A 460 -4.79 -35.28 -16.33
C GLY A 460 -5.68 -35.65 -15.14
N CYS A 461 -6.55 -34.73 -14.74
CA CYS A 461 -7.70 -34.94 -13.85
C CYS A 461 -8.78 -33.88 -14.10
N ASP A 462 -10.01 -34.14 -13.66
CA ASP A 462 -11.10 -33.15 -13.67
C ASP A 462 -10.86 -32.01 -12.65
N PRO A 463 -11.69 -30.95 -12.61
CA PRO A 463 -11.50 -29.84 -11.68
C PRO A 463 -11.59 -30.21 -10.19
N LYS A 464 -12.22 -31.32 -9.81
CA LYS A 464 -12.22 -31.83 -8.42
C LYS A 464 -10.95 -32.61 -8.10
N CYS A 465 -10.42 -33.30 -9.11
CA CYS A 465 -9.10 -33.96 -9.11
C CYS A 465 -8.87 -34.89 -7.90
N GLU A 466 -9.78 -35.84 -7.70
CA GLU A 466 -9.73 -36.78 -6.57
C GLU A 466 -8.68 -37.89 -6.72
N THR A 467 -8.22 -38.17 -7.96
CA THR A 467 -7.25 -39.23 -8.27
C THR A 467 -6.15 -38.72 -9.22
N ASP A 468 -5.03 -39.44 -9.30
CA ASP A 468 -3.90 -39.17 -10.21
C ASP A 468 -3.86 -40.08 -11.44
N ALA A 469 -4.94 -40.81 -11.73
CA ALA A 469 -4.96 -41.85 -12.77
C ALA A 469 -4.56 -41.33 -14.17
N GLY A 470 -4.87 -40.07 -14.50
CA GLY A 470 -4.52 -39.45 -15.78
C GLY A 470 -3.16 -38.72 -15.80
N PHE A 471 -2.42 -38.68 -14.69
CA PHE A 471 -1.18 -37.89 -14.59
C PHE A 471 -0.10 -38.44 -15.52
N ALA A 472 0.00 -39.77 -15.63
CA ALA A 472 1.01 -40.40 -16.50
C ALA A 472 0.84 -39.98 -17.97
N ALA A 473 -0.39 -39.94 -18.47
CA ALA A 473 -0.69 -39.48 -19.83
C ALA A 473 -0.39 -37.99 -20.00
N ALA A 474 -0.77 -37.16 -19.04
CA ALA A 474 -0.48 -35.72 -19.06
C ALA A 474 1.04 -35.42 -19.06
N VAL A 475 1.81 -36.14 -18.24
CA VAL A 475 3.28 -36.05 -18.20
C VAL A 475 3.90 -36.52 -19.52
N ASP A 476 3.38 -37.60 -20.11
CA ASP A 476 3.84 -38.08 -21.42
C ASP A 476 3.59 -37.05 -22.53
N ALA A 477 2.40 -36.45 -22.56
CA ALA A 477 2.06 -35.40 -23.52
C ALA A 477 3.00 -34.18 -23.38
N ALA A 478 3.31 -33.77 -22.15
CA ALA A 478 4.24 -32.68 -21.88
C ALA A 478 5.67 -33.00 -22.34
N LYS A 479 6.18 -34.20 -22.05
CA LYS A 479 7.52 -34.65 -22.50
C LYS A 479 7.67 -34.64 -24.02
N HIS A 480 6.60 -34.99 -24.74
CA HIS A 480 6.54 -35.03 -26.19
C HIS A 480 6.05 -33.74 -26.84
N SER A 481 6.02 -32.62 -26.11
CA SER A 481 5.68 -31.30 -26.65
C SER A 481 6.83 -30.32 -26.43
N ASP A 482 6.82 -29.22 -27.19
CA ASP A 482 7.78 -28.13 -27.03
C ASP A 482 7.34 -27.17 -25.92
N PHE A 483 6.03 -27.05 -25.71
CA PHE A 483 5.42 -26.20 -24.68
C PHE A 483 4.15 -26.85 -24.11
N THR A 484 3.91 -26.64 -22.81
CA THR A 484 2.71 -27.15 -22.13
C THR A 484 1.85 -26.02 -21.56
N VAL A 485 0.55 -26.03 -21.82
CA VAL A 485 -0.42 -25.14 -21.18
C VAL A 485 -1.20 -25.96 -20.15
N VAL A 486 -1.08 -25.61 -18.87
CA VAL A 486 -1.77 -26.31 -17.77
C VAL A 486 -2.97 -25.46 -17.33
N VAL A 487 -4.19 -25.91 -17.61
CA VAL A 487 -5.45 -25.19 -17.31
C VAL A 487 -6.15 -25.85 -16.13
N VAL A 488 -6.10 -25.18 -14.98
CA VAL A 488 -6.49 -25.70 -13.66
C VAL A 488 -7.23 -24.62 -12.87
N GLY A 489 -7.87 -24.99 -11.76
CA GLY A 489 -8.64 -24.06 -10.94
C GLY A 489 -9.89 -24.70 -10.35
N GLU A 490 -11.00 -23.98 -10.34
CA GLU A 490 -12.25 -24.39 -9.72
C GLU A 490 -13.29 -24.81 -10.77
N SER A 491 -14.18 -25.74 -10.42
CA SER A 491 -15.45 -25.87 -11.12
C SER A 491 -16.42 -24.78 -10.68
N SER A 492 -17.40 -24.50 -11.54
CA SER A 492 -18.47 -23.52 -11.33
C SER A 492 -19.16 -23.71 -9.97
N ASP A 493 -19.52 -24.96 -9.61
CA ASP A 493 -20.17 -25.34 -8.35
C ASP A 493 -19.35 -25.03 -7.08
N MET A 494 -18.06 -24.73 -7.19
CA MET A 494 -17.21 -24.38 -6.04
C MET A 494 -17.29 -22.90 -5.65
N SER A 495 -17.97 -22.07 -6.43
CA SER A 495 -18.15 -20.63 -6.19
C SER A 495 -19.62 -20.24 -6.39
N GLY A 496 -19.99 -18.99 -6.14
CA GLY A 496 -21.39 -18.56 -6.13
C GLY A 496 -22.11 -18.91 -4.83
N GLU A 497 -23.43 -18.87 -4.88
CA GLU A 497 -24.31 -19.03 -3.73
C GLU A 497 -24.18 -20.40 -3.05
N ALA A 498 -24.19 -20.41 -1.71
CA ALA A 498 -23.99 -21.56 -0.83
C ALA A 498 -22.66 -22.33 -1.00
N SER A 499 -21.76 -21.89 -1.87
CA SER A 499 -20.50 -22.59 -2.19
C SER A 499 -19.30 -22.01 -1.45
N SER A 500 -19.42 -21.87 -0.13
CA SER A 500 -18.31 -21.43 0.72
C SER A 500 -17.24 -22.52 0.85
N ARG A 501 -15.97 -22.13 0.73
CA ARG A 501 -14.82 -23.04 0.88
C ARG A 501 -14.03 -22.72 2.14
N SER A 502 -13.89 -23.70 3.03
CA SER A 502 -13.02 -23.57 4.23
C SER A 502 -11.53 -23.59 3.87
N ASN A 503 -11.17 -24.22 2.75
CA ASN A 503 -9.84 -24.19 2.14
C ASN A 503 -9.94 -23.65 0.71
N ILE A 504 -9.15 -22.61 0.40
CA ILE A 504 -9.08 -21.96 -0.92
C ILE A 504 -7.81 -22.33 -1.71
N ASP A 505 -7.15 -23.44 -1.38
CA ASP A 505 -6.12 -24.03 -2.23
C ASP A 505 -6.70 -24.46 -3.58
N LEU A 506 -5.82 -24.82 -4.53
CA LEU A 506 -6.25 -25.57 -5.72
C LEU A 506 -7.00 -26.86 -5.29
N PRO A 507 -8.19 -27.13 -5.87
CA PRO A 507 -8.96 -28.32 -5.50
C PRO A 507 -8.22 -29.64 -5.77
N GLY A 508 -8.39 -30.58 -4.84
CA GLY A 508 -7.87 -31.94 -4.94
C GLY A 508 -6.37 -31.99 -5.22
N ARG A 509 -5.99 -32.80 -6.22
CA ARG A 509 -4.60 -33.07 -6.58
C ARG A 509 -4.10 -32.22 -7.75
N GLN A 510 -4.77 -31.13 -8.11
CA GLN A 510 -4.33 -30.29 -9.24
C GLN A 510 -2.92 -29.72 -9.04
N LEU A 511 -2.54 -29.39 -7.80
CA LEU A 511 -1.17 -28.98 -7.49
C LEU A 511 -0.15 -30.10 -7.77
N ASP A 512 -0.49 -31.36 -7.49
CA ASP A 512 0.37 -32.51 -7.78
C ASP A 512 0.53 -32.72 -9.30
N LEU A 513 -0.54 -32.50 -10.08
CA LEU A 513 -0.46 -32.51 -11.55
C LEU A 513 0.53 -31.46 -12.04
N ILE A 514 0.45 -30.21 -11.54
CA ILE A 514 1.40 -29.14 -11.92
C ILE A 514 2.82 -29.51 -11.52
N LYS A 515 3.03 -30.08 -10.32
CA LYS A 515 4.35 -30.58 -9.87
C LYS A 515 4.89 -31.67 -10.80
N ALA A 516 4.04 -32.58 -11.25
CA ALA A 516 4.43 -33.63 -12.19
C ALA A 516 4.82 -33.07 -13.56
N ILE A 517 4.10 -32.05 -14.06
CA ILE A 517 4.47 -31.32 -15.29
C ILE A 517 5.78 -30.56 -15.10
N HIS A 518 5.94 -29.84 -13.99
CA HIS A 518 7.16 -29.11 -13.64
C HIS A 518 8.39 -30.04 -13.63
N ALA A 519 8.26 -31.24 -13.05
CA ALA A 519 9.33 -32.23 -12.99
C ALA A 519 9.81 -32.75 -14.36
N THR A 520 9.06 -32.50 -15.45
CA THR A 520 9.53 -32.84 -16.81
C THR A 520 10.66 -31.93 -17.31
N GLY A 521 10.84 -30.75 -16.70
CA GLY A 521 11.78 -29.73 -17.17
C GLY A 521 11.37 -29.04 -18.47
N LYS A 522 10.18 -29.32 -19.00
CA LYS A 522 9.65 -28.70 -20.22
C LYS A 522 9.07 -27.31 -19.92
N PRO A 523 9.15 -26.35 -20.87
CA PRO A 523 8.47 -25.06 -20.74
C PRO A 523 6.96 -25.25 -20.57
N TYR A 524 6.37 -24.56 -19.59
CA TYR A 524 4.93 -24.57 -19.38
C TYR A 524 4.38 -23.23 -18.88
N ALA A 525 3.08 -23.02 -19.00
CA ALA A 525 2.38 -21.91 -18.35
C ALA A 525 1.13 -22.43 -17.63
N VAL A 526 0.81 -21.85 -16.48
CA VAL A 526 -0.41 -22.17 -15.73
C VAL A 526 -1.48 -21.14 -16.05
N VAL A 527 -2.65 -21.59 -16.47
CA VAL A 527 -3.87 -20.78 -16.63
C VAL A 527 -4.83 -21.16 -15.52
N LEU A 528 -5.17 -20.20 -14.67
CA LEU A 528 -6.08 -20.36 -13.55
C LEU A 528 -7.49 -19.92 -13.98
N ILE A 529 -8.49 -20.79 -13.76
CA ILE A 529 -9.91 -20.50 -13.96
C ILE A 529 -10.64 -20.74 -12.64
N ASN A 530 -11.03 -19.66 -11.96
CA ASN A 530 -11.60 -19.71 -10.60
C ASN A 530 -12.52 -18.52 -10.30
N GLY A 531 -13.33 -18.66 -9.25
CA GLY A 531 -14.33 -17.66 -8.85
C GLY A 531 -13.89 -16.73 -7.71
N ARG A 532 -12.72 -17.01 -7.11
CA ARG A 532 -12.19 -16.33 -5.92
C ARG A 532 -10.65 -16.29 -5.97
N PRO A 533 -10.02 -15.46 -5.14
CA PRO A 533 -8.60 -15.62 -4.80
C PRO A 533 -8.30 -17.03 -4.26
N LEU A 534 -7.22 -17.63 -4.73
CA LEU A 534 -6.73 -18.94 -4.29
C LEU A 534 -5.37 -18.82 -3.57
N THR A 535 -5.08 -19.76 -2.68
CA THR A 535 -3.77 -19.93 -2.06
C THR A 535 -2.87 -20.78 -2.96
N ILE A 536 -1.97 -20.12 -3.70
CA ILE A 536 -1.19 -20.73 -4.80
C ILE A 536 0.32 -20.57 -4.61
N ASN A 537 0.80 -20.55 -3.37
CA ASN A 537 2.18 -20.20 -3.02
C ASN A 537 3.22 -21.03 -3.80
N TRP A 538 3.04 -22.35 -3.87
CA TRP A 538 3.96 -23.23 -4.60
C TRP A 538 3.99 -22.90 -6.10
N ILE A 539 2.84 -22.59 -6.71
CA ILE A 539 2.74 -22.22 -8.13
C ILE A 539 3.46 -20.89 -8.37
N ALA A 540 3.20 -19.89 -7.51
CA ALA A 540 3.84 -18.57 -7.58
C ALA A 540 5.38 -18.68 -7.50
N GLU A 541 5.91 -19.57 -6.66
CA GLU A 541 7.34 -19.80 -6.54
C GLU A 541 7.93 -20.58 -7.73
N ASN A 542 7.27 -21.67 -8.16
CA ASN A 542 7.89 -22.67 -9.03
C ASN A 542 7.45 -22.63 -10.51
N SER A 543 6.33 -21.99 -10.83
CA SER A 543 5.84 -21.92 -12.22
C SER A 543 6.42 -20.72 -12.95
N PRO A 544 6.84 -20.87 -14.22
CA PRO A 544 7.49 -19.79 -14.95
C PRO A 544 6.48 -18.73 -15.43
N ALA A 545 5.23 -19.09 -15.71
CA ALA A 545 4.18 -18.13 -16.02
C ALA A 545 2.83 -18.54 -15.42
N ILE A 546 2.07 -17.55 -14.96
CA ILE A 546 0.74 -17.72 -14.35
C ILE A 546 -0.20 -16.65 -14.91
N LEU A 547 -1.26 -17.09 -15.57
CA LEU A 547 -2.34 -16.24 -16.06
C LEU A 547 -3.61 -16.53 -15.25
N GLU A 548 -4.09 -15.56 -14.49
CA GLU A 548 -5.40 -15.59 -13.86
C GLU A 548 -6.45 -15.17 -14.90
N ALA A 549 -7.27 -16.13 -15.30
CA ALA A 549 -8.30 -15.96 -16.32
C ALA A 549 -9.71 -15.81 -15.72
N TRP A 550 -9.88 -16.07 -14.42
CA TRP A 550 -11.17 -16.19 -13.74
C TRP A 550 -12.07 -17.18 -14.49
N PHE A 551 -13.40 -17.04 -14.36
CA PHE A 551 -14.33 -17.63 -15.32
C PHE A 551 -14.61 -16.63 -16.46
N PRO A 552 -14.10 -16.85 -17.68
CA PRO A 552 -14.10 -15.80 -18.71
C PRO A 552 -15.40 -15.68 -19.53
N GLY A 553 -16.34 -16.60 -19.37
CA GLY A 553 -17.60 -16.62 -20.12
C GLY A 553 -17.50 -17.30 -21.50
N THR A 554 -18.44 -16.95 -22.39
CA THR A 554 -18.67 -17.66 -23.66
C THR A 554 -17.42 -17.73 -24.54
N MET A 555 -16.60 -16.68 -24.51
CA MET A 555 -15.43 -16.54 -25.38
C MET A 555 -14.11 -16.85 -24.68
N ALA A 556 -14.14 -17.70 -23.63
CA ALA A 556 -12.97 -18.09 -22.85
C ALA A 556 -11.80 -18.61 -23.69
N GLY A 557 -12.02 -19.63 -24.51
CA GLY A 557 -10.99 -20.22 -25.38
C GLY A 557 -10.33 -19.18 -26.30
N PRO A 558 -11.10 -18.45 -27.12
CA PRO A 558 -10.58 -17.39 -27.99
C PRO A 558 -9.75 -16.34 -27.24
N ALA A 559 -10.24 -15.84 -26.11
CA ALA A 559 -9.52 -14.83 -25.34
C ALA A 559 -8.23 -15.38 -24.71
N ILE A 560 -8.29 -16.57 -24.10
CA ILE A 560 -7.13 -17.21 -23.44
C ILE A 560 -6.04 -17.49 -24.49
N VAL A 561 -6.39 -18.08 -25.63
CA VAL A 561 -5.43 -18.39 -26.69
C VAL A 561 -4.84 -17.12 -27.29
N ASP A 562 -5.64 -16.07 -27.54
CA ASP A 562 -5.12 -14.80 -28.05
C ASP A 562 -4.12 -14.17 -27.07
N THR A 563 -4.38 -14.30 -25.77
CA THR A 563 -3.44 -13.83 -24.73
C THR A 563 -2.19 -14.69 -24.70
N LEU A 564 -2.31 -16.02 -24.62
CA LEU A 564 -1.17 -16.94 -24.58
C LEU A 564 -0.21 -16.77 -25.75
N PHE A 565 -0.69 -16.44 -26.95
CA PHE A 565 0.16 -16.21 -28.13
C PHE A 565 0.48 -14.73 -28.42
N GLY A 566 0.08 -13.83 -27.53
CA GLY A 566 0.41 -12.40 -27.59
C GLY A 566 -0.31 -11.62 -28.68
N ASP A 567 -1.45 -12.13 -29.18
CA ASP A 567 -2.39 -11.36 -29.99
C ASP A 567 -3.16 -10.36 -29.12
N SER A 568 -3.36 -10.70 -27.85
CA SER A 568 -3.74 -9.78 -26.77
C SER A 568 -2.60 -9.67 -25.75
N ASN A 569 -2.38 -8.46 -25.23
CA ASN A 569 -1.43 -8.21 -24.14
C ASN A 569 -2.23 -8.07 -22.83
N PRO A 570 -1.99 -8.92 -21.80
CA PRO A 570 -2.69 -8.81 -20.55
C PRO A 570 -2.38 -7.45 -19.89
N GLY A 571 -3.44 -6.82 -19.40
CA GLY A 571 -3.38 -5.53 -18.68
C GLY A 571 -4.43 -5.43 -17.58
N GLY A 572 -5.04 -6.57 -17.20
CA GLY A 572 -5.92 -6.64 -16.04
C GLY A 572 -5.14 -6.51 -14.74
N LYS A 573 -5.81 -6.00 -13.70
CA LYS A 573 -5.26 -5.79 -12.35
C LYS A 573 -6.21 -6.37 -11.32
N LEU A 574 -5.69 -7.06 -10.33
CA LEU A 574 -6.47 -7.70 -9.27
C LEU A 574 -7.40 -6.69 -8.56
N PRO A 575 -8.73 -6.89 -8.56
CA PRO A 575 -9.66 -6.08 -7.78
C PRO A 575 -9.75 -6.55 -6.32
N ILE A 576 -8.99 -7.59 -5.97
CA ILE A 576 -8.99 -8.23 -4.66
C ILE A 576 -7.61 -8.83 -4.36
N THR A 577 -7.23 -8.82 -3.09
CA THR A 577 -5.98 -9.34 -2.58
C THR A 577 -5.97 -10.88 -2.59
N PHE A 578 -4.85 -11.48 -3.00
CA PHE A 578 -4.64 -12.93 -2.89
C PHE A 578 -3.91 -13.26 -1.58
N PRO A 579 -4.52 -14.01 -0.66
CA PRO A 579 -3.86 -14.42 0.58
C PRO A 579 -2.81 -15.50 0.32
N ARG A 580 -1.86 -15.65 1.24
CA ARG A 580 -0.89 -16.75 1.29
C ARG A 580 -1.42 -17.99 1.99
N SER A 581 -2.46 -17.84 2.82
CA SER A 581 -3.13 -18.90 3.56
C SER A 581 -4.53 -18.44 3.98
N VAL A 582 -5.47 -19.38 4.18
CA VAL A 582 -6.77 -19.10 4.79
C VAL A 582 -6.67 -18.47 6.18
N GLY A 583 -5.58 -18.71 6.92
CA GLY A 583 -5.33 -18.12 8.24
C GLY A 583 -5.09 -16.62 8.23
N GLN A 584 -4.81 -16.02 7.05
CA GLN A 584 -4.66 -14.57 6.90
C GLN A 584 -6.00 -13.84 6.72
N ILE A 585 -7.10 -14.57 6.52
CA ILE A 585 -8.37 -13.96 6.15
C ILE A 585 -9.06 -13.34 7.38
N PRO A 586 -9.50 -12.07 7.32
CA PRO A 586 -9.43 -11.16 6.15
C PRO A 586 -8.07 -10.44 6.01
N ILE A 587 -7.54 -10.40 4.78
CA ILE A 587 -6.39 -9.56 4.37
C ILE A 587 -6.82 -8.67 3.19
N TYR A 588 -6.55 -7.37 3.27
CA TYR A 588 -6.99 -6.37 2.30
C TYR A 588 -6.13 -5.10 2.40
N TYR A 589 -6.00 -4.33 1.30
CA TYR A 589 -4.99 -3.26 1.21
C TYR A 589 -5.35 -2.00 2.03
N ASN A 590 -6.63 -1.64 2.11
CA ASN A 590 -7.11 -0.45 2.82
C ASN A 590 -7.39 -0.75 4.30
N HIS A 591 -6.47 -1.46 4.94
CA HIS A 591 -6.50 -1.75 6.37
C HIS A 591 -6.09 -0.53 7.20
N LYS A 592 -6.47 -0.51 8.48
CA LYS A 592 -5.98 0.49 9.44
C LYS A 592 -4.54 0.15 9.86
N ASN A 593 -3.77 1.15 10.29
CA ASN A 593 -2.36 0.94 10.66
C ASN A 593 -2.19 0.12 11.96
N THR A 594 -3.21 0.07 12.83
CA THR A 594 -3.15 -0.41 14.23
C THR A 594 -2.23 0.46 15.12
N GLY A 595 -2.20 0.19 16.42
CA GLY A 595 -1.25 0.82 17.34
C GLY A 595 0.15 0.18 17.34
N ARG A 596 0.31 -0.97 16.67
CA ARG A 596 1.56 -1.73 16.58
C ARG A 596 1.69 -2.32 15.16
N PRO A 597 1.91 -1.49 14.13
CA PRO A 597 1.95 -1.93 12.74
C PRO A 597 2.96 -3.04 12.52
N PHE A 598 2.73 -3.87 11.49
CA PHE A 598 3.63 -4.95 11.11
C PHE A 598 5.06 -4.45 10.92
N LYS A 599 6.01 -5.12 11.59
CA LYS A 599 7.44 -5.00 11.33
C LYS A 599 8.06 -6.37 11.48
N GLU A 600 8.74 -6.83 10.44
CA GLU A 600 9.21 -8.22 10.34
C GLU A 600 10.14 -8.62 11.49
N SER A 601 11.03 -7.73 11.91
CA SER A 601 12.01 -7.97 12.97
C SER A 601 11.50 -7.75 14.41
N GLU A 602 10.31 -7.17 14.61
CA GLU A 602 9.80 -6.86 15.97
C GLU A 602 8.70 -7.83 16.42
N LYS A 603 8.93 -8.57 17.51
CA LYS A 603 7.99 -9.57 18.06
C LYS A 603 6.60 -8.99 18.37
N TYR A 604 6.53 -7.85 19.05
CA TYR A 604 5.27 -7.26 19.53
C TYR A 604 4.64 -6.32 18.50
N THR A 605 4.45 -6.81 17.28
CA THR A 605 3.72 -6.13 16.21
C THR A 605 2.49 -6.95 15.79
N SER A 606 1.54 -6.33 15.10
CA SER A 606 0.32 -6.99 14.61
C SER A 606 0.67 -7.92 13.45
N LYS A 607 1.12 -9.14 13.76
CA LYS A 607 1.60 -10.11 12.77
C LYS A 607 1.38 -11.57 13.16
N TYR A 608 1.44 -12.43 12.16
CA TYR A 608 1.46 -13.89 12.34
C TYR A 608 2.87 -14.37 12.70
N LEU A 609 2.96 -15.54 13.34
CA LEU A 609 4.24 -16.15 13.75
C LEU A 609 4.86 -17.03 12.65
N ASP A 610 4.01 -17.56 11.78
CA ASP A 610 4.27 -18.71 10.91
C ASP A 610 4.15 -18.37 9.41
N ILE A 611 3.78 -17.14 9.07
CA ILE A 611 3.64 -16.68 7.69
C ILE A 611 3.94 -15.18 7.59
N PRO A 612 4.55 -14.69 6.48
CA PRO A 612 4.69 -13.26 6.25
C PRO A 612 3.33 -12.55 6.27
N ASN A 613 3.27 -11.34 6.83
CA ASN A 613 2.02 -10.56 6.85
C ASN A 613 1.57 -10.04 5.48
N THR A 614 2.49 -9.95 4.51
CA THR A 614 2.18 -9.52 3.15
C THR A 614 1.20 -10.49 2.47
N PRO A 615 0.37 -10.01 1.54
CA PRO A 615 -0.38 -10.90 0.65
C PRO A 615 0.57 -11.65 -0.30
N LEU A 616 0.03 -12.66 -1.00
CA LEU A 616 0.74 -13.28 -2.12
C LEU A 616 0.77 -12.34 -3.33
N TYR A 617 -0.39 -11.75 -3.65
CA TYR A 617 -0.52 -10.68 -4.63
C TYR A 617 -1.41 -9.57 -4.07
N PRO A 618 -0.96 -8.30 -4.04
CA PRO A 618 -1.73 -7.21 -3.45
C PRO A 618 -2.84 -6.72 -4.39
N PHE A 619 -3.77 -5.95 -3.84
CA PHE A 619 -4.77 -5.21 -4.61
C PHE A 619 -4.12 -4.38 -5.74
N GLY A 620 -4.78 -4.37 -6.90
CA GLY A 620 -4.33 -3.65 -8.09
C GLY A 620 -3.10 -4.25 -8.77
N PHE A 621 -2.61 -5.43 -8.37
CA PHE A 621 -1.46 -6.08 -9.01
C PHE A 621 -1.81 -6.74 -10.35
N GLY A 622 -0.87 -6.75 -11.28
CA GLY A 622 -0.97 -7.48 -12.55
C GLY A 622 0.15 -7.07 -13.50
N LEU A 623 0.78 -8.02 -14.16
CA LEU A 623 1.87 -7.80 -15.10
C LEU A 623 1.33 -7.59 -16.53
N SER A 624 2.25 -7.25 -17.43
CA SER A 624 2.01 -7.12 -18.87
C SER A 624 3.15 -7.82 -19.64
N TYR A 625 2.94 -8.11 -20.92
CA TYR A 625 4.04 -8.45 -21.83
C TYR A 625 4.91 -7.23 -22.20
N SER A 626 4.55 -6.04 -21.72
CA SER A 626 5.41 -4.86 -21.74
C SER A 626 5.79 -4.42 -20.34
N GLN A 627 6.66 -3.41 -20.25
CA GLN A 627 7.06 -2.79 -19.00
C GLN A 627 6.61 -1.34 -18.98
N PHE A 628 6.10 -0.88 -17.83
CA PHE A 628 5.64 0.48 -17.64
C PHE A 628 6.36 1.14 -16.49
N ARG A 629 6.72 2.41 -16.68
CA ARG A 629 7.37 3.23 -15.65
C ARG A 629 6.56 4.47 -15.38
N LEU A 630 6.23 4.68 -14.10
CA LEU A 630 5.70 5.95 -13.63
C LEU A 630 6.83 6.91 -13.30
N SER A 631 6.66 8.18 -13.67
CA SER A 631 7.58 9.26 -13.33
C SER A 631 6.79 10.57 -13.17
N ASN A 632 7.46 11.63 -12.67
CA ASN A 632 6.92 12.98 -12.66
C ASN A 632 5.52 13.10 -12.00
N LEU A 633 5.33 12.47 -10.83
CA LEU A 633 4.15 12.72 -9.99
C LEU A 633 4.20 14.17 -9.48
N VAL A 634 3.23 14.97 -9.91
CA VAL A 634 3.11 16.40 -9.61
C VAL A 634 1.70 16.68 -9.13
N ILE A 635 1.59 17.45 -8.06
CA ILE A 635 0.35 18.08 -7.65
C ILE A 635 0.41 19.57 -8.00
N ASP A 636 -0.64 20.12 -8.59
CA ASP A 636 -0.63 21.53 -9.05
C ASP A 636 -0.69 22.54 -7.89
N LYS A 637 -1.18 22.09 -6.73
CA LYS A 637 -1.24 22.82 -5.46
C LYS A 637 -0.90 21.84 -4.34
N ASP A 638 0.24 22.04 -3.69
CA ASP A 638 0.66 21.29 -2.50
C ASP A 638 -0.11 21.73 -1.23
N ARG A 639 -0.85 22.84 -1.29
CA ARG A 639 -1.77 23.30 -0.25
C ARG A 639 -3.12 23.76 -0.82
N ILE A 640 -4.22 23.30 -0.21
CA ILE A 640 -5.58 23.72 -0.56
C ILE A 640 -6.42 24.04 0.69
N PRO A 641 -7.42 24.94 0.58
CA PRO A 641 -8.44 25.06 1.62
C PRO A 641 -9.27 23.79 1.75
N VAL A 642 -9.97 23.60 2.88
CA VAL A 642 -10.89 22.46 3.11
C VAL A 642 -12.00 22.34 2.04
N THR A 643 -12.34 23.45 1.39
CA THR A 643 -13.29 23.50 0.26
C THR A 643 -12.62 23.42 -1.11
N GLY A 644 -11.30 23.33 -1.15
CA GLY A 644 -10.48 23.39 -2.35
C GLY A 644 -10.35 22.06 -3.06
N SER A 645 -9.72 22.11 -4.24
CA SER A 645 -9.38 20.94 -5.03
C SER A 645 -7.95 21.07 -5.57
N ALA A 646 -7.29 19.94 -5.77
CA ALA A 646 -5.96 19.84 -6.35
C ALA A 646 -5.97 18.90 -7.56
N ARG A 647 -5.21 19.23 -8.59
CA ARG A 647 -4.95 18.33 -9.72
C ARG A 647 -3.66 17.58 -9.48
N VAL A 648 -3.74 16.26 -9.63
CA VAL A 648 -2.60 15.36 -9.52
C VAL A 648 -2.33 14.83 -10.90
N SER A 649 -1.08 14.89 -11.35
CA SER A 649 -0.66 14.31 -12.62
C SER A 649 0.56 13.45 -12.48
N VAL A 650 0.64 12.39 -13.26
CA VAL A 650 1.78 11.48 -13.32
C VAL A 650 2.02 11.09 -14.78
N GLU A 651 3.27 10.91 -15.16
CA GLU A 651 3.63 10.42 -16.48
C GLU A 651 3.82 8.91 -16.43
N ILE A 652 3.24 8.22 -17.40
CA ILE A 652 3.41 6.79 -17.62
C ILE A 652 4.05 6.57 -18.97
N GLU A 653 5.15 5.83 -18.99
CA GLU A 653 5.88 5.45 -20.19
C GLU A 653 5.83 3.94 -20.36
N ASN A 654 5.58 3.48 -21.59
CA ASN A 654 5.82 2.11 -21.97
C ASN A 654 7.31 1.94 -22.34
N THR A 655 8.10 1.39 -21.42
CA THR A 655 9.53 1.14 -21.60
C THR A 655 9.84 -0.22 -22.23
N GLY A 656 8.81 -1.02 -22.51
CA GLY A 656 8.96 -2.34 -23.11
C GLY A 656 8.93 -2.33 -24.63
N LYS A 657 8.85 -3.53 -25.21
CA LYS A 657 8.94 -3.76 -26.67
C LYS A 657 7.59 -4.00 -27.34
N ARG A 658 6.50 -4.06 -26.58
CA ARG A 658 5.16 -4.37 -27.09
C ARG A 658 4.19 -3.26 -26.72
N ALA A 659 3.21 -3.01 -27.57
CA ALA A 659 2.07 -2.20 -27.15
C ALA A 659 1.30 -2.93 -26.04
N GLY A 660 0.78 -2.20 -25.07
CA GLY A 660 0.08 -2.79 -23.94
C GLY A 660 -0.75 -1.79 -23.16
N ASP A 661 -1.61 -2.33 -22.32
CA ASP A 661 -2.42 -1.58 -21.38
C ASP A 661 -1.77 -1.56 -19.99
N GLU A 662 -1.93 -0.44 -19.29
CA GLU A 662 -1.60 -0.31 -17.87
C GLU A 662 -2.65 0.56 -17.17
N VAL A 663 -2.89 0.30 -15.88
CA VAL A 663 -3.85 1.03 -15.04
C VAL A 663 -3.07 1.84 -14.01
N VAL A 664 -3.02 3.15 -14.21
CA VAL A 664 -2.49 4.09 -13.24
C VAL A 664 -3.51 4.23 -12.10
N GLN A 665 -3.10 3.98 -10.87
CA GLN A 665 -3.94 3.95 -9.67
C GLN A 665 -3.53 5.06 -8.72
N LEU A 666 -4.49 5.86 -8.25
CA LEU A 666 -4.31 6.98 -7.33
C LEU A 666 -4.89 6.62 -5.97
N TYR A 667 -4.04 6.65 -4.94
CA TYR A 667 -4.43 6.39 -3.56
C TYR A 667 -4.19 7.62 -2.69
N ILE A 668 -4.95 7.74 -1.61
CA ILE A 668 -4.73 8.74 -0.56
C ILE A 668 -4.53 8.08 0.79
N HIS A 669 -3.73 8.70 1.64
CA HIS A 669 -3.65 8.41 3.07
C HIS A 669 -3.79 9.72 3.83
N ASP A 670 -4.84 9.82 4.64
CA ASP A 670 -5.00 10.89 5.61
C ASP A 670 -4.18 10.52 6.86
N VAL A 671 -3.07 11.25 7.07
CA VAL A 671 -1.99 10.87 7.99
C VAL A 671 -2.46 10.88 9.45
N ALA A 672 -3.31 11.83 9.81
CA ALA A 672 -3.81 11.98 11.18
C ALA A 672 -5.20 12.63 11.17
N ALA A 673 -6.14 11.97 11.82
CA ALA A 673 -7.53 12.42 11.92
C ALA A 673 -8.13 12.03 13.28
N SER A 674 -9.32 12.56 13.60
CA SER A 674 -10.04 12.29 14.84
C SER A 674 -10.49 10.84 15.02
N VAL A 675 -10.47 10.06 13.92
CA VAL A 675 -10.67 8.60 13.88
C VAL A 675 -9.57 7.97 13.04
N THR A 676 -9.22 6.71 13.31
CA THR A 676 -8.14 6.05 12.55
C THR A 676 -8.52 5.90 11.07
N ARG A 677 -7.61 6.30 10.18
CA ARG A 677 -7.77 6.23 8.73
C ARG A 677 -7.03 5.01 8.15
N PRO A 678 -7.48 4.47 7.02
CA PRO A 678 -6.75 3.40 6.34
C PRO A 678 -5.35 3.86 5.90
N VAL A 679 -4.41 2.93 5.80
CA VAL A 679 -3.04 3.22 5.37
C VAL A 679 -2.97 3.73 3.92
N LYS A 680 -3.94 3.32 3.08
CA LYS A 680 -4.18 3.82 1.73
C LYS A 680 -5.65 3.59 1.36
N GLU A 681 -6.23 4.47 0.54
CA GLU A 681 -7.55 4.28 -0.07
C GLU A 681 -7.54 4.75 -1.52
N LEU A 682 -8.08 3.95 -2.43
CA LEU A 682 -8.20 4.28 -3.84
C LEU A 682 -9.17 5.47 -4.00
N ARG A 683 -8.77 6.45 -4.81
CA ARG A 683 -9.58 7.63 -5.16
C ARG A 683 -9.60 7.94 -6.64
N GLY A 684 -8.84 7.20 -7.44
CA GLY A 684 -8.87 7.35 -8.89
C GLY A 684 -8.09 6.25 -9.59
N PHE A 685 -8.47 5.98 -10.83
CA PHE A 685 -7.68 5.14 -11.72
C PHE A 685 -7.88 5.55 -13.18
N ARG A 686 -6.91 5.23 -14.03
CA ARG A 686 -6.99 5.40 -15.49
C ARG A 686 -6.28 4.24 -16.18
N ARG A 687 -7.02 3.48 -16.98
CA ARG A 687 -6.46 2.52 -17.95
C ARG A 687 -5.98 3.30 -19.18
N VAL A 688 -4.74 3.06 -19.60
CA VAL A 688 -4.12 3.66 -20.79
C VAL A 688 -3.51 2.59 -21.67
N THR A 689 -3.54 2.80 -22.98
CA THR A 689 -2.88 1.95 -23.98
C THR A 689 -1.72 2.71 -24.57
N LEU A 690 -0.51 2.15 -24.53
CA LEU A 690 0.70 2.82 -25.00
C LEU A 690 1.50 1.92 -25.94
N SER A 691 1.98 2.51 -27.03
CA SER A 691 2.99 1.90 -27.91
C SER A 691 4.38 1.89 -27.25
N PRO A 692 5.33 1.03 -27.66
CA PRO A 692 6.70 1.07 -27.17
C PRO A 692 7.33 2.46 -27.25
N GLY A 693 7.94 2.93 -26.16
CA GLY A 693 8.54 4.26 -26.03
C GLY A 693 7.55 5.43 -25.93
N GLN A 694 6.23 5.16 -25.94
CA GLN A 694 5.23 6.22 -25.78
C GLN A 694 5.09 6.59 -24.30
N THR A 695 5.15 7.90 -24.03
CA THR A 695 4.81 8.49 -22.72
C THR A 695 3.47 9.21 -22.81
N GLN A 696 2.64 9.05 -21.79
CA GLN A 696 1.39 9.78 -21.63
C GLN A 696 1.29 10.39 -20.23
N LYS A 697 0.81 11.63 -20.15
CA LYS A 697 0.46 12.27 -18.89
C LYS A 697 -0.97 11.87 -18.49
N VAL A 698 -1.12 11.35 -17.28
CA VAL A 698 -2.41 10.99 -16.68
C VAL A 698 -2.75 12.00 -15.59
N GLU A 699 -3.98 12.49 -15.57
CA GLU A 699 -4.43 13.52 -14.63
C GLU A 699 -5.67 13.08 -13.83
N PHE A 700 -5.65 13.43 -12.55
CA PHE A 700 -6.72 13.24 -11.58
C PHE A 700 -7.05 14.58 -10.91
N THR A 701 -8.26 14.71 -10.38
CA THR A 701 -8.64 15.86 -9.56
C THR A 701 -9.13 15.34 -8.22
N LEU A 702 -8.45 15.73 -7.16
CA LEU A 702 -8.88 15.50 -5.78
C LEU A 702 -9.80 16.64 -5.37
N THR A 703 -11.02 16.28 -4.99
CA THR A 703 -12.08 17.19 -4.56
C THR A 703 -12.31 17.05 -3.05
N PRO A 704 -13.07 17.97 -2.42
CA PRO A 704 -13.46 17.82 -1.01
C PRO A 704 -14.12 16.47 -0.71
N LYS A 705 -14.89 15.91 -1.66
CA LYS A 705 -15.52 14.58 -1.50
C LYS A 705 -14.48 13.48 -1.33
N ASP A 706 -13.38 13.54 -2.08
CA ASP A 706 -12.33 12.51 -2.07
C ASP A 706 -11.52 12.53 -0.75
N LEU A 707 -11.41 13.71 -0.14
CA LEU A 707 -10.68 13.97 1.10
C LEU A 707 -11.57 13.83 2.35
N SER A 708 -12.89 13.77 2.18
CA SER A 708 -13.83 13.65 3.29
C SER A 708 -13.89 12.23 3.85
N PHE A 709 -14.12 12.13 5.16
CA PHE A 709 -14.43 10.90 5.86
C PHE A 709 -15.51 11.15 6.91
N LEU A 710 -16.02 10.10 7.59
CA LEU A 710 -17.00 10.29 8.65
C LEU A 710 -16.31 10.62 9.98
N GLY A 711 -16.62 11.76 10.58
CA GLY A 711 -16.15 12.13 11.91
C GLY A 711 -16.69 11.22 13.01
N ARG A 712 -16.36 11.49 14.28
CA ARG A 712 -16.83 10.69 15.44
C ARG A 712 -18.36 10.62 15.57
N ASP A 713 -19.06 11.64 15.08
CA ASP A 713 -20.53 11.73 15.05
C ASP A 713 -21.18 11.13 13.79
N LEU A 714 -20.39 10.40 12.98
CA LEU A 714 -20.80 9.79 11.70
C LEU A 714 -21.23 10.79 10.62
N LYS A 715 -20.84 12.07 10.74
CA LYS A 715 -21.06 13.06 9.69
C LYS A 715 -19.84 13.25 8.81
N PRO A 716 -20.00 13.53 7.51
CA PRO A 716 -18.90 13.86 6.63
C PRO A 716 -18.12 15.08 7.17
N VAL A 717 -16.81 14.93 7.30
CA VAL A 717 -15.88 15.97 7.73
C VAL A 717 -14.62 15.92 6.87
N ILE A 718 -13.95 17.06 6.75
CA ILE A 718 -12.60 17.18 6.24
C ILE A 718 -11.82 17.88 7.35
N GLU A 719 -10.83 17.20 7.90
CA GLU A 719 -9.97 17.77 8.94
C GLU A 719 -8.74 18.40 8.30
N PRO A 720 -8.31 19.60 8.72
CA PRO A 720 -7.04 20.16 8.29
C PRO A 720 -5.88 19.24 8.67
N GLY A 721 -4.98 18.99 7.73
CA GLY A 721 -3.90 18.04 7.93
C GLY A 721 -3.17 17.67 6.64
N SER A 722 -2.23 16.75 6.79
CA SER A 722 -1.40 16.24 5.71
C SER A 722 -2.03 14.99 5.09
N PHE A 723 -2.14 14.98 3.78
CA PHE A 723 -2.56 13.82 2.99
C PHE A 723 -1.37 13.35 2.15
N ILE A 724 -1.05 12.07 2.21
CA ILE A 724 -0.09 11.46 1.28
C ILE A 724 -0.87 10.96 0.06
N ILE A 725 -0.45 11.40 -1.11
CA ILE A 725 -1.02 11.03 -2.40
C ILE A 725 -0.07 10.07 -3.09
N TYR A 726 -0.53 8.87 -3.41
CA TYR A 726 0.25 7.85 -4.11
C TYR A 726 -0.24 7.68 -5.55
N ALA A 727 0.69 7.47 -6.48
CA ALA A 727 0.41 7.01 -7.82
C ALA A 727 1.23 5.74 -8.12
N GLY A 728 0.55 4.64 -8.42
CA GLY A 728 1.17 3.33 -8.62
C GLY A 728 0.50 2.53 -9.74
N THR A 729 1.09 1.36 -10.04
CA THR A 729 0.50 0.33 -10.92
C THR A 729 -0.07 -0.85 -10.13
N SER A 730 -0.03 -0.77 -8.79
CA SER A 730 -0.73 -1.59 -7.79
C SER A 730 -0.83 -0.78 -6.48
N SER A 731 -1.44 -1.34 -5.42
CA SER A 731 -1.46 -0.71 -4.09
C SER A 731 -0.10 -0.69 -3.38
N GLU A 732 0.85 -1.49 -3.86
CA GLU A 732 2.22 -1.56 -3.34
C GLU A 732 3.21 -0.83 -4.24
N GLY A 733 4.23 -0.21 -3.63
CA GLY A 733 5.17 0.66 -4.33
C GLY A 733 4.53 1.95 -4.87
N GLY A 734 5.09 2.47 -5.97
CA GLY A 734 4.65 3.69 -6.64
C GLY A 734 5.37 4.97 -6.19
N LEU A 735 4.96 6.09 -6.79
CA LEU A 735 5.40 7.44 -6.44
C LEU A 735 4.49 8.01 -5.36
N GLN A 736 5.03 8.92 -4.54
CA GLN A 736 4.24 9.64 -3.55
C GLN A 736 4.55 11.14 -3.55
N THR A 737 3.56 11.93 -3.18
CA THR A 737 3.67 13.37 -2.90
C THR A 737 2.73 13.73 -1.74
N THR A 738 2.78 14.96 -1.26
CA THR A 738 1.99 15.41 -0.11
C THR A 738 1.05 16.54 -0.53
N LEU A 739 -0.15 16.54 0.04
CA LEU A 739 -1.14 17.60 -0.05
C LEU A 739 -1.51 18.07 1.35
N GLU A 740 -1.32 19.36 1.63
CA GLU A 740 -1.74 19.99 2.87
C GLU A 740 -3.14 20.61 2.73
N VAL A 741 -4.06 20.24 3.61
CA VAL A 741 -5.42 20.80 3.66
C VAL A 741 -5.54 21.70 4.88
N GLY A 742 -5.92 22.97 4.72
CA GLY A 742 -6.05 23.90 5.85
C GLY A 742 -6.44 25.33 5.46
N PRO A 743 -6.59 26.28 6.41
CA PRO A 743 -7.03 27.64 6.10
C PRO A 743 -6.08 28.32 5.10
N GLY A 744 -6.60 28.64 3.91
CA GLY A 744 -5.78 28.80 2.70
C GLY A 744 -5.11 30.17 2.51
N SER A 745 -3.93 30.14 1.89
CA SER A 745 -3.51 31.14 0.90
C SER A 745 -2.96 30.39 -0.32
N THR A 746 -3.38 30.82 -1.51
CA THR A 746 -2.94 30.28 -2.80
C THR A 746 -2.04 31.31 -3.46
N VAL A 747 -0.84 30.94 -3.92
CA VAL A 747 -0.02 31.79 -4.79
C VAL A 747 0.53 30.96 -5.95
N SER A 748 0.29 31.46 -7.15
CA SER A 748 0.73 30.91 -8.44
C SER A 748 1.97 31.63 -8.97
N GLY A 749 2.95 30.91 -9.56
CA GLY A 749 3.77 31.46 -10.66
C GLY A 749 5.26 31.07 -10.75
N SER A 750 5.61 30.41 -11.88
CA SER A 750 6.92 30.32 -12.60
C SER A 750 8.07 29.41 -12.10
N ARG A 751 8.66 28.62 -13.04
CA ARG A 751 9.98 27.92 -12.99
C ARG A 751 10.95 28.68 -13.93
N PRO A 752 12.32 28.70 -13.83
CA PRO A 752 13.30 27.75 -13.21
C PRO A 752 14.39 28.47 -12.32
N PRO A 753 15.49 27.89 -11.76
CA PRO A 753 16.19 26.59 -11.93
C PRO A 753 16.20 25.71 -10.65
N ILE A 754 16.95 24.59 -10.64
CA ILE A 754 17.05 23.63 -9.52
C ILE A 754 17.51 24.35 -8.24
N ALA A 755 16.57 24.71 -7.35
CA ALA A 755 16.72 25.26 -6.00
C ALA A 755 15.28 25.47 -5.45
N ASN A 756 14.88 25.23 -4.21
CA ASN A 756 15.52 24.80 -2.97
C ASN A 756 14.53 23.89 -2.23
N GLU A 757 15.03 22.83 -1.60
CA GLU A 757 14.29 22.17 -0.51
C GLU A 757 13.88 23.26 0.51
N PRO A 758 12.70 23.18 1.16
CA PRO A 758 12.35 24.10 2.23
C PRO A 758 13.48 24.13 3.25
N THR A 759 14.13 25.28 3.40
CA THR A 759 15.08 25.49 4.47
C THR A 759 14.30 25.78 5.73
N ASP A 760 14.29 24.85 6.68
CA ASP A 760 14.05 25.21 8.08
C ASP A 760 14.97 26.39 8.45
N PRO A 761 14.57 27.34 9.30
CA PRO A 761 15.54 28.29 9.81
C PRO A 761 16.67 27.52 10.50
N PRO A 762 17.95 27.91 10.31
CA PRO A 762 19.02 27.37 11.16
C PRO A 762 18.63 27.60 12.63
N PRO A 763 19.04 26.73 13.57
CA PRO A 763 18.80 26.98 14.99
C PRO A 763 19.21 28.41 15.31
N ALA A 764 18.29 29.23 15.81
CA ALA A 764 18.48 30.68 15.86
C ALA A 764 19.64 31.09 16.79
N VAL A 765 20.00 30.22 17.75
CA VAL A 765 21.08 30.41 18.73
C VAL A 765 21.60 29.01 19.14
N PRO A 766 22.91 28.83 19.41
CA PRO A 766 23.44 27.63 20.08
C PRO A 766 22.71 27.35 21.41
N ILE A 767 22.39 26.08 21.70
CA ILE A 767 21.67 25.66 22.91
C ILE A 767 22.57 24.71 23.72
N PRO A 768 23.05 25.10 24.91
CA PRO A 768 23.77 24.23 25.84
C PRO A 768 22.95 23.00 26.26
N THR A 769 23.59 21.90 26.70
CA THR A 769 22.85 20.71 27.16
C THR A 769 22.42 20.79 28.62
N ALA A 770 23.14 21.56 29.45
CA ALA A 770 22.82 21.76 30.86
C ALA A 770 23.32 23.11 31.36
N ALA A 771 22.76 23.58 32.48
CA ALA A 771 23.31 24.71 33.22
C ALA A 771 24.53 24.24 34.02
N ILE A 772 25.63 25.00 33.95
CA ILE A 772 26.91 24.65 34.57
C ILE A 772 27.22 25.66 35.66
N SER A 773 27.65 25.18 36.84
CA SER A 773 28.05 26.08 37.93
C SER A 773 29.38 26.79 37.58
N PRO A 774 29.67 27.98 38.12
CA PRO A 774 30.93 28.67 37.83
C PRO A 774 32.18 27.84 38.15
N ALA A 775 32.14 27.03 39.21
CA ALA A 775 33.25 26.16 39.59
C ALA A 775 33.43 24.99 38.61
N ASP A 776 32.32 24.43 38.12
CA ASP A 776 32.32 23.37 37.13
C ASP A 776 32.76 23.90 35.76
N ASP A 777 32.33 25.10 35.38
CA ASP A 777 32.74 25.75 34.13
C ASP A 777 34.23 26.06 34.13
N ALA A 778 34.80 26.48 35.27
CA ALA A 778 36.25 26.71 35.40
C ALA A 778 37.07 25.41 35.26
N PHE A 779 36.57 24.29 35.80
CA PHE A 779 37.22 22.99 35.60
C PHE A 779 37.13 22.54 34.14
N LEU A 780 35.95 22.67 33.52
CA LEU A 780 35.76 22.31 32.13
C LEU A 780 36.60 23.18 31.20
N ASP A 781 36.74 24.48 31.46
CA ASP A 781 37.60 25.38 30.70
C ASP A 781 39.09 24.96 30.75
N ASP A 782 39.59 24.59 31.94
CA ASP A 782 40.96 24.07 32.11
C ASP A 782 41.18 22.78 31.32
N LEU A 783 40.26 21.81 31.41
CA LEU A 783 40.35 20.56 30.66
C LEU A 783 40.27 20.80 29.16
N GLU A 784 39.26 21.54 28.70
CA GLU A 784 39.03 21.84 27.29
C GLU A 784 40.23 22.55 26.64
N LYS A 785 40.80 23.53 27.35
CA LYS A 785 41.98 24.27 26.88
C LYS A 785 43.23 23.39 26.80
N ARG A 786 43.45 22.50 27.78
CA ARG A 786 44.56 21.53 27.73
C ARG A 786 44.41 20.54 26.59
N THR A 787 43.21 20.03 26.40
CA THR A 787 42.89 19.13 25.29
C THR A 787 43.08 19.83 23.94
N PHE A 788 42.68 21.09 23.81
CA PHE A 788 43.00 21.89 22.62
C PHE A 788 44.51 22.11 22.42
N GLN A 789 45.28 22.29 23.50
CA GLN A 789 46.72 22.49 23.43
C GLN A 789 47.43 21.33 22.71
N TYR A 790 46.92 20.10 22.82
CA TYR A 790 47.42 18.96 22.06
C TYR A 790 47.32 19.21 20.55
N PHE A 791 46.13 19.59 20.07
CA PHE A 791 45.91 19.86 18.64
C PHE A 791 46.73 21.04 18.14
N TRP A 792 46.99 22.02 19.01
CA TRP A 792 47.85 23.15 18.68
C TRP A 792 49.34 22.76 18.56
N ASP A 793 49.84 22.00 19.52
CA ASP A 793 51.25 21.60 19.61
C ASP A 793 51.60 20.47 18.62
N HIS A 794 50.64 19.58 18.34
CA HIS A 794 50.86 18.34 17.59
C HIS A 794 50.14 18.26 16.23
N SER A 795 49.62 19.37 15.73
CA SER A 795 49.28 19.49 14.30
C SER A 795 50.39 20.23 13.56
N ASP A 796 50.90 19.63 12.48
CA ASP A 796 51.96 20.27 11.70
C ASP A 796 51.44 21.58 11.06
N PRO A 797 52.16 22.70 11.17
CA PRO A 797 51.69 24.00 10.65
C PRO A 797 51.56 24.08 9.14
N LYS A 798 52.21 23.19 8.38
CA LYS A 798 52.23 23.21 6.93
C LYS A 798 51.22 22.23 6.34
N THR A 799 51.13 21.02 6.88
CA THR A 799 50.20 19.98 6.40
C THR A 799 48.88 19.99 7.16
N GLY A 800 48.88 20.48 8.40
CA GLY A 800 47.74 20.41 9.29
C GLY A 800 47.49 19.03 9.91
N LEU A 801 48.26 18.01 9.55
CA LEU A 801 48.08 16.65 10.04
C LEU A 801 48.42 16.56 11.53
N THR A 802 47.49 16.00 12.30
CA THR A 802 47.60 15.83 13.76
C THR A 802 48.16 14.46 14.09
N LEU A 803 49.15 14.39 14.98
CA LEU A 803 49.66 13.11 15.50
C LEU A 803 48.51 12.24 16.04
N ASP A 804 48.66 10.92 15.90
CA ASP A 804 47.76 9.95 16.53
C ASP A 804 47.92 9.94 18.04
N ARG A 805 49.16 10.03 18.53
CA ARG A 805 49.49 9.96 19.95
C ARG A 805 50.74 10.75 20.32
N SER A 806 50.79 11.18 21.57
CA SER A 806 51.94 11.88 22.16
C SER A 806 51.96 11.65 23.67
N ARG A 807 53.08 11.98 24.33
CA ARG A 807 53.17 11.87 25.80
C ARG A 807 52.23 12.86 26.48
N THR A 808 51.60 12.42 27.56
CA THR A 808 50.66 13.21 28.37
C THR A 808 51.31 14.46 28.98
N ASP A 809 52.61 14.44 29.21
CA ASP A 809 53.41 15.57 29.72
C ASP A 809 53.95 16.51 28.62
N GLY A 810 53.80 16.15 27.34
CA GLY A 810 54.32 16.90 26.19
C GLY A 810 55.76 16.59 25.80
N THR A 811 56.42 15.63 26.45
CA THR A 811 57.75 15.18 26.04
C THR A 811 57.70 14.40 24.72
N PRO A 812 58.73 14.48 23.86
CA PRO A 812 58.76 13.67 22.65
C PRO A 812 58.81 12.17 22.97
N PRO A 813 58.10 11.30 22.22
CA PRO A 813 58.24 9.86 22.39
C PRO A 813 59.67 9.41 22.04
N PRO A 814 60.20 8.34 22.67
CA PRO A 814 61.56 7.85 22.42
C PRO A 814 61.82 7.59 20.92
N PRO A 815 63.02 7.89 20.40
CA PRO A 815 63.37 7.56 19.02
C PRO A 815 63.19 6.06 18.74
N GLY A 816 62.49 5.71 17.65
CA GLY A 816 62.23 4.33 17.27
C GLY A 816 60.90 3.75 17.77
N THR A 817 60.08 4.51 18.50
CA THR A 817 58.68 4.12 18.75
C THR A 817 57.92 3.99 17.43
N SER A 818 57.13 2.92 17.28
CA SER A 818 56.43 2.59 16.03
C SER A 818 55.55 3.72 15.51
N HIS A 819 54.99 4.54 16.41
CA HIS A 819 54.07 5.65 16.16
C HIS A 819 54.74 7.02 16.00
N HIS A 820 56.08 7.09 15.93
CA HIS A 820 56.79 8.35 15.74
C HIS A 820 56.37 9.02 14.41
N LYS A 821 55.95 10.30 14.47
CA LYS A 821 55.45 11.09 13.32
C LYS A 821 54.23 10.50 12.60
N VAL A 822 53.51 9.58 13.22
CA VAL A 822 52.29 9.03 12.62
C VAL A 822 51.11 9.93 13.00
N ALA A 823 50.44 10.45 11.98
CA ALA A 823 49.23 11.26 12.09
C ALA A 823 47.98 10.43 11.78
N SER A 824 46.89 10.76 12.47
CA SER A 824 45.54 10.24 12.19
C SER A 824 44.71 11.32 11.50
N ILE A 825 44.07 10.97 10.39
CA ILE A 825 43.17 11.92 9.70
C ILE A 825 41.91 12.21 10.54
N ALA A 826 41.48 11.28 11.38
CA ALA A 826 40.37 11.50 12.32
C ALA A 826 40.74 12.53 13.39
N ALA A 827 41.92 12.41 13.99
CA ALA A 827 42.44 13.41 14.94
C ALA A 827 42.56 14.79 14.27
N THR A 828 42.91 14.83 12.99
CA THR A 828 42.95 16.07 12.21
C THR A 828 41.56 16.71 12.02
N GLY A 829 40.51 15.89 11.86
CA GLY A 829 39.11 16.36 11.86
C GLY A 829 38.70 17.03 13.19
N PHE A 830 39.13 16.45 14.31
CA PHE A 830 38.93 17.06 15.63
C PHE A 830 39.73 18.35 15.79
N ALA A 831 40.98 18.40 15.32
CA ALA A 831 41.82 19.61 15.35
C ALA A 831 41.17 20.79 14.62
N LEU A 832 40.61 20.55 13.42
CA LEU A 832 39.89 21.56 12.65
C LEU A 832 38.71 22.15 13.45
N SER A 833 37.93 21.29 14.11
CA SER A 833 36.84 21.73 14.99
C SER A 833 37.37 22.50 16.21
N GLY A 834 38.51 22.07 16.77
CA GLY A 834 39.18 22.74 17.87
C GLY A 834 39.67 24.15 17.56
N TYR A 835 40.10 24.43 16.33
CA TYR A 835 40.48 25.80 15.92
C TYR A 835 39.31 26.78 16.01
N CYS A 836 38.08 26.32 15.71
CA CYS A 836 36.88 27.12 15.90
C CYS A 836 36.60 27.40 17.38
N ILE A 837 36.71 26.39 18.23
CA ILE A 837 36.54 26.52 19.68
C ILE A 837 37.57 27.51 20.23
N ALA A 838 38.85 27.33 19.92
CA ALA A 838 39.92 28.15 20.47
C ALA A 838 39.86 29.61 20.01
N ALA A 839 39.43 29.86 18.77
CA ALA A 839 39.19 31.22 18.28
C ALA A 839 37.99 31.88 18.97
N ASP A 840 36.90 31.12 19.19
CA ASP A 840 35.69 31.59 19.85
C ASP A 840 35.90 31.85 21.36
N ARG A 841 36.68 30.99 22.02
CA ARG A 841 37.09 31.11 23.43
C ARG A 841 38.25 32.10 23.66
N GLY A 842 38.86 32.60 22.58
CA GLY A 842 39.96 33.57 22.64
C GLY A 842 41.30 33.00 23.13
N TRP A 843 41.52 31.69 23.03
CA TRP A 843 42.82 31.05 23.34
C TRP A 843 43.87 31.32 22.26
N ILE A 844 43.42 31.46 21.01
CA ILE A 844 44.20 31.91 19.85
C ILE A 844 43.42 32.99 19.11
N THR A 845 44.10 33.75 18.25
CA THR A 845 43.41 34.74 17.41
C THR A 845 42.63 34.05 16.27
N LYS A 846 41.55 34.69 15.81
CA LYS A 846 40.78 34.20 14.66
C LYS A 846 41.64 34.01 13.40
N GLU A 847 42.65 34.87 13.20
CA GLU A 847 43.52 34.77 12.03
C GLU A 847 44.51 33.61 12.12
N GLN A 848 45.10 33.37 13.29
CA GLN A 848 45.91 32.16 13.52
C GLN A 848 45.11 30.87 13.27
N ALA A 849 43.85 30.85 13.71
CA ALA A 849 42.96 29.73 13.48
C ALA A 849 42.66 29.53 11.98
N LYS A 850 42.30 30.61 11.27
CA LYS A 850 42.06 30.58 9.82
C LYS A 850 43.30 30.16 9.03
N GLU A 851 44.48 30.66 9.40
CA GLU A 851 45.74 30.28 8.74
C GLU A 851 46.00 28.77 8.88
N ARG A 852 45.89 28.23 10.09
CA ARG A 852 46.02 26.77 10.32
C ARG A 852 44.99 26.00 9.52
N THR A 853 43.72 26.42 9.55
CA THR A 853 42.65 25.80 8.75
C THR A 853 42.96 25.83 7.25
N ARG A 854 43.39 26.97 6.68
CA ARG A 854 43.73 27.08 5.25
C ARG A 854 44.85 26.14 4.87
N ASN A 855 45.91 26.05 5.69
CA ASN A 855 47.02 25.14 5.43
C ASN A 855 46.58 23.67 5.46
N THR A 856 45.78 23.27 6.46
CA THR A 856 45.23 21.91 6.56
C THR A 856 44.35 21.58 5.34
N LEU A 857 43.38 22.45 5.02
CA LEU A 857 42.45 22.20 3.92
C LEU A 857 43.15 22.24 2.56
N ASP A 858 44.13 23.12 2.35
CA ASP A 858 44.93 23.13 1.12
C ASP A 858 45.68 21.80 0.94
N PHE A 859 46.28 21.30 2.02
CA PHE A 859 47.01 20.04 2.00
C PHE A 859 46.09 18.86 1.64
N PHE A 860 44.93 18.70 2.29
CA PHE A 860 43.97 17.65 1.92
C PHE A 860 43.35 17.84 0.54
N ALA A 861 43.08 19.08 0.15
CA ALA A 861 42.50 19.38 -1.15
C ALA A 861 43.48 19.12 -2.29
N ASN A 862 44.79 19.31 -2.10
CA ASN A 862 45.73 19.41 -3.23
C ASN A 862 46.92 18.46 -3.15
N LYS A 863 47.28 17.92 -1.98
CA LYS A 863 48.55 17.18 -1.77
C LYS A 863 48.37 15.80 -1.16
N GLN A 864 47.46 15.63 -0.21
CA GLN A 864 47.27 14.36 0.49
C GLN A 864 46.83 13.26 -0.48
N GLU A 865 47.49 12.11 -0.37
CA GLU A 865 47.16 10.92 -1.16
C GLU A 865 45.73 10.44 -0.86
N GLN A 866 44.96 10.17 -1.92
CA GLN A 866 43.56 9.76 -1.86
C GLN A 866 43.19 8.88 -3.06
N LYS A 867 42.09 8.15 -2.94
CA LYS A 867 41.43 7.50 -4.07
C LYS A 867 39.93 7.75 -4.04
N ASN A 868 39.39 8.30 -5.12
CA ASN A 868 37.96 8.67 -5.23
C ASN A 868 37.48 9.58 -4.07
N GLY A 869 38.36 10.45 -3.59
CA GLY A 869 38.14 11.35 -2.46
C GLY A 869 38.32 10.74 -1.07
N TRP A 870 38.54 9.43 -0.96
CA TRP A 870 38.79 8.76 0.32
C TRP A 870 40.26 8.82 0.72
N PHE A 871 40.54 8.98 2.02
CA PHE A 871 41.88 9.17 2.56
C PHE A 871 42.35 7.98 3.40
N TYR A 872 43.66 7.77 3.45
CA TYR A 872 44.28 6.74 4.28
C TYR A 872 44.21 7.09 5.76
N HIS A 873 43.92 6.10 6.61
CA HIS A 873 43.74 6.29 8.06
C HIS A 873 44.97 6.93 8.71
N PHE A 874 46.13 6.29 8.58
CA PHE A 874 47.38 6.78 9.17
C PHE A 874 48.39 7.18 8.12
N VAL A 875 48.95 8.37 8.29
CA VAL A 875 49.89 9.00 7.36
C VAL A 875 51.07 9.60 8.11
N ASP A 876 52.17 9.87 7.42
CA ASP A 876 53.25 10.66 7.99
C ASP A 876 52.77 12.10 8.17
N GLN A 877 52.98 12.65 9.37
CA GLN A 877 52.52 13.98 9.72
C GLN A 877 53.06 15.08 8.79
N GLN A 878 54.28 14.93 8.27
CA GLN A 878 54.96 15.99 7.51
C GLN A 878 54.84 15.80 5.99
N THR A 879 54.82 14.55 5.53
CA THR A 879 54.78 14.24 4.09
C THR A 879 53.40 13.84 3.59
N GLY A 880 52.52 13.33 4.47
CA GLY A 880 51.24 12.74 4.09
C GLY A 880 51.34 11.33 3.51
N GLU A 881 52.56 10.75 3.47
CA GLU A 881 52.76 9.39 2.96
C GLU A 881 52.06 8.36 3.85
N ARG A 882 51.36 7.42 3.22
CA ARG A 882 50.66 6.34 3.90
C ARG A 882 51.58 5.53 4.83
N ARG A 883 51.16 5.36 6.09
CA ARG A 883 51.87 4.55 7.10
C ARG A 883 51.23 3.17 7.28
N TRP A 884 52.06 2.20 7.64
CA TRP A 884 51.69 0.81 7.97
C TRP A 884 50.74 0.09 6.99
N LYS A 885 50.77 0.47 5.71
CA LYS A 885 49.84 -0.08 4.69
C LYS A 885 48.36 0.01 5.13
N THR A 886 48.01 1.10 5.80
CA THR A 886 46.66 1.30 6.35
C THR A 886 45.61 1.47 5.26
N GLU A 887 44.37 1.17 5.55
CA GLU A 887 43.27 1.32 4.59
C GLU A 887 42.95 2.78 4.26
N LEU A 888 42.35 2.99 3.09
CA LEU A 888 41.40 4.06 2.93
C LEU A 888 40.26 3.78 3.89
N SER A 889 40.14 4.57 4.94
CA SER A 889 39.15 4.35 5.99
C SER A 889 37.93 5.20 5.73
N SER A 890 36.77 4.54 5.67
CA SER A 890 35.50 5.23 5.48
C SER A 890 35.14 6.09 6.69
N ILE A 891 35.38 5.59 7.92
CA ILE A 891 35.00 6.30 9.13
C ILE A 891 35.96 7.42 9.47
N ASP A 892 37.28 7.22 9.34
CA ASP A 892 38.25 8.27 9.64
C ASP A 892 38.15 9.42 8.62
N THR A 893 37.81 9.10 7.37
CA THR A 893 37.43 10.13 6.38
C THR A 893 36.16 10.87 6.81
N ALA A 894 35.14 10.19 7.33
CA ALA A 894 33.94 10.85 7.83
C ALA A 894 34.21 11.78 9.03
N LEU A 895 35.07 11.37 9.97
CA LEU A 895 35.48 12.20 11.11
C LEU A 895 36.31 13.42 10.65
N LEU A 896 37.20 13.26 9.67
CA LEU A 896 37.88 14.37 9.00
C LEU A 896 36.87 15.36 8.39
N LEU A 897 35.87 14.85 7.66
CA LEU A 897 34.82 15.67 7.04
C LEU A 897 33.95 16.39 8.08
N GLY A 898 33.77 15.80 9.28
CA GLY A 898 33.22 16.45 10.46
C GLY A 898 33.87 17.82 10.73
N GLY A 899 35.20 17.80 10.83
CA GLY A 899 36.03 19.00 10.98
C GLY A 899 35.97 19.96 9.80
N VAL A 900 36.12 19.44 8.59
CA VAL A 900 36.11 20.22 7.33
C VAL A 900 34.82 21.03 7.18
N LEU A 901 33.66 20.41 7.42
CA LEU A 901 32.36 21.09 7.33
C LEU A 901 32.11 22.02 8.53
N THR A 902 32.70 21.76 9.70
CA THR A 902 32.62 22.66 10.86
C THR A 902 33.34 23.98 10.57
N VAL A 903 34.59 23.93 10.11
CA VAL A 903 35.38 25.14 9.79
C VAL A 903 34.82 25.92 8.61
N LYS A 904 34.17 25.25 7.64
CA LYS A 904 33.41 25.89 6.56
C LYS A 904 32.38 26.89 7.09
N GLN A 905 31.66 26.54 8.17
CA GLN A 905 30.61 27.39 8.74
C GLN A 905 31.15 28.39 9.78
N CYS A 906 32.07 27.94 10.62
CA CYS A 906 32.70 28.77 11.65
C CYS A 906 33.56 29.91 11.05
N PHE A 907 34.27 29.64 9.96
CA PHE A 907 35.04 30.63 9.20
C PHE A 907 34.42 30.94 7.84
N LYS A 908 33.09 30.95 7.74
CA LYS A 908 32.36 31.23 6.49
C LYS A 908 32.66 32.60 5.86
N ASP A 909 33.26 33.51 6.64
CA ASP A 909 33.75 34.80 6.18
C ASP A 909 35.10 34.73 5.43
N ASP A 910 35.78 33.59 5.44
CA ASP A 910 36.97 33.31 4.64
C ASP A 910 36.61 32.43 3.43
N ALA A 911 36.53 33.06 2.25
CA ALA A 911 36.14 32.37 1.02
C ALA A 911 37.07 31.21 0.64
N SER A 912 38.37 31.30 0.98
CA SER A 912 39.33 30.23 0.69
C SER A 912 39.04 28.99 1.54
N VAL A 913 38.67 29.17 2.80
CA VAL A 913 38.25 28.06 3.68
C VAL A 913 37.00 27.37 3.12
N VAL A 914 36.00 28.14 2.71
CA VAL A 914 34.75 27.61 2.14
C VAL A 914 35.01 26.82 0.86
N GLU A 915 35.81 27.37 -0.06
CA GLU A 915 36.15 26.72 -1.33
C GLU A 915 36.92 25.42 -1.13
N LEU A 916 37.95 25.42 -0.27
CA LEU A 916 38.75 24.23 0.00
C LEU A 916 37.92 23.15 0.71
N ALA A 917 37.07 23.52 1.65
CA ALA A 917 36.17 22.59 2.34
C ALA A 917 35.19 21.93 1.36
N ASP A 918 34.55 22.71 0.49
CA ASP A 918 33.67 22.20 -0.57
C ASP A 918 34.43 21.28 -1.53
N LYS A 919 35.67 21.64 -1.90
CA LYS A 919 36.51 20.85 -2.79
C LYS A 919 36.86 19.48 -2.20
N ILE A 920 37.12 19.41 -0.89
CA ILE A 920 37.38 18.13 -0.20
C ILE A 920 36.09 17.30 -0.14
N TYR A 921 35.01 17.86 0.41
CA TYR A 921 33.78 17.11 0.64
C TYR A 921 33.12 16.61 -0.67
N ARG A 922 33.04 17.47 -1.69
CA ARG A 922 32.41 17.12 -2.98
C ARG A 922 33.22 16.10 -3.80
N ARG A 923 34.50 15.90 -3.49
CA ARG A 923 35.36 14.90 -4.14
C ARG A 923 35.05 13.48 -3.67
N VAL A 924 34.53 13.33 -2.46
CA VAL A 924 34.27 12.01 -1.88
C VAL A 924 33.15 11.31 -2.65
N ASP A 925 33.53 10.25 -3.36
CA ASP A 925 32.59 9.38 -4.06
C ASP A 925 32.02 8.34 -3.09
N PHE A 926 30.85 8.61 -2.52
CA PHE A 926 30.22 7.65 -1.61
C PHE A 926 29.66 6.41 -2.32
N GLN A 927 29.44 6.47 -3.63
CA GLN A 927 29.04 5.30 -4.42
C GLN A 927 30.22 4.33 -4.58
N PHE A 928 31.45 4.83 -4.70
CA PHE A 928 32.65 3.98 -4.71
C PHE A 928 32.73 3.10 -3.45
N MET A 929 32.47 3.67 -2.26
CA MET A 929 32.59 2.95 -0.98
C MET A 929 31.44 1.97 -0.70
N LEU A 930 30.36 2.00 -1.50
CA LEU A 930 29.35 0.93 -1.49
C LEU A 930 29.90 -0.38 -2.02
N ASN A 931 30.92 -0.35 -2.91
CA ASN A 931 31.52 -1.55 -3.49
C ASN A 931 30.44 -2.55 -3.99
N GLY A 932 29.51 -2.08 -4.81
CA GLY A 932 28.43 -2.88 -5.39
C GLY A 932 27.28 -3.25 -4.44
N ASP A 933 27.37 -2.94 -3.15
CA ASP A 933 26.26 -3.12 -2.22
C ASP A 933 25.19 -2.04 -2.45
N PRO A 934 23.89 -2.37 -2.44
CA PRO A 934 22.86 -1.37 -2.67
C PRO A 934 22.76 -0.31 -1.57
N TYR A 935 23.21 -0.60 -0.33
CA TYR A 935 22.96 0.25 0.84
C TYR A 935 24.14 0.44 1.80
N LEU A 936 24.94 -0.59 2.04
CA LEU A 936 25.93 -0.65 3.12
C LEU A 936 27.32 -0.26 2.66
N LEU A 937 27.93 0.71 3.34
CA LEU A 937 29.30 1.15 3.06
C LEU A 937 30.32 0.14 3.60
N SER A 938 31.41 -0.10 2.84
CA SER A 938 32.55 -0.89 3.30
C SER A 938 33.33 -0.15 4.40
N HIS A 939 33.98 -0.89 5.31
CA HIS A 939 34.91 -0.30 6.28
C HIS A 939 36.11 0.37 5.62
N GLY A 940 36.49 -0.07 4.42
CA GLY A 940 37.59 0.54 3.71
C GLY A 940 38.17 -0.32 2.59
N TRP A 941 39.26 0.18 2.03
CA TRP A 941 39.95 -0.46 0.90
C TRP A 941 41.47 -0.30 1.02
N ARG A 942 42.22 -1.33 0.64
CA ARG A 942 43.69 -1.32 0.59
C ARG A 942 44.17 -1.63 -0.84
N PRO A 943 45.18 -0.91 -1.36
CA PRO A 943 45.86 -1.27 -2.60
C PRO A 943 46.35 -2.72 -2.64
N GLU A 944 46.83 -3.23 -1.51
CA GLU A 944 47.48 -4.53 -1.44
C GLU A 944 46.48 -5.70 -1.40
N THR A 945 45.32 -5.51 -0.77
CA THR A 945 44.39 -6.60 -0.46
C THR A 945 42.97 -6.37 -0.99
N GLY A 946 42.69 -5.22 -1.60
CA GLY A 946 41.35 -4.86 -2.05
C GLY A 946 40.44 -4.40 -0.91
N TRP A 947 39.15 -4.68 -1.04
CA TRP A 947 38.12 -4.25 -0.10
C TRP A 947 38.21 -4.98 1.24
N ILE A 948 38.01 -4.26 2.34
CA ILE A 948 37.83 -4.87 3.65
C ILE A 948 36.50 -5.64 3.64
N PRO A 949 36.46 -6.91 4.08
CA PRO A 949 35.24 -7.73 4.06
C PRO A 949 34.10 -7.16 4.91
N ASN A 950 34.42 -6.46 6.00
CA ASN A 950 33.45 -5.87 6.91
C ASN A 950 32.78 -4.62 6.32
N ARG A 951 31.50 -4.46 6.66
CA ARG A 951 30.64 -3.33 6.28
C ARG A 951 30.00 -2.73 7.52
N TRP A 952 29.63 -1.46 7.42
CA TRP A 952 28.90 -0.74 8.46
C TRP A 952 27.45 -1.20 8.49
N GLN A 953 27.26 -2.39 9.05
CA GLN A 953 26.01 -3.15 9.04
C GLN A 953 25.38 -3.23 10.44
N ASP A 954 26.05 -2.74 11.47
CA ASP A 954 25.61 -2.70 12.86
C ASP A 954 25.70 -1.27 13.39
N TYR A 955 24.79 -0.86 14.28
CA TYR A 955 24.87 0.44 14.96
C TYR A 955 26.24 0.64 15.61
N SER A 956 26.98 1.64 15.13
CA SER A 956 28.29 2.03 15.62
C SER A 956 28.46 3.56 15.57
N GLU A 957 29.68 4.04 15.38
CA GLU A 957 30.00 5.44 15.09
C GLU A 957 29.62 5.89 13.66
N ASP A 958 28.97 5.02 12.88
CA ASP A 958 28.72 5.12 11.45
C ASP A 958 27.63 6.11 11.03
N MET A 959 26.83 6.60 11.99
CA MET A 959 25.75 7.54 11.71
C MET A 959 26.24 8.81 10.96
N ILE A 960 27.34 9.42 11.37
CA ILE A 960 27.91 10.58 10.68
C ILE A 960 28.34 10.24 9.25
N LEU A 961 28.91 9.04 9.03
CA LEU A 961 29.31 8.55 7.71
C LEU A 961 28.08 8.45 6.79
N TYR A 962 26.99 7.84 7.24
CA TYR A 962 25.77 7.72 6.43
C TYR A 962 25.08 9.07 6.18
N LEU A 963 25.06 9.99 7.16
CA LEU A 963 24.51 11.34 6.93
C LEU A 963 25.34 12.12 5.90
N LEU A 964 26.68 12.09 6.02
CA LEU A 964 27.56 12.69 5.03
C LEU A 964 27.35 12.08 3.64
N ALA A 965 27.17 10.76 3.56
CA ALA A 965 26.94 10.08 2.29
C ALA A 965 25.57 10.41 1.66
N ILE A 966 24.49 10.44 2.45
CA ILE A 966 23.13 10.74 1.97
C ILE A 966 22.98 12.22 1.62
N GLY A 967 23.70 13.08 2.35
CA GLY A 967 23.71 14.53 2.18
C GLY A 967 24.53 15.03 0.98
N SER A 968 25.41 14.18 0.44
CA SER A 968 26.36 14.57 -0.60
C SER A 968 25.65 15.15 -1.84
N PRO A 969 26.11 16.30 -2.37
CA PRO A 969 25.54 16.89 -3.56
C PRO A 969 26.08 16.27 -4.85
N THR A 970 27.21 15.54 -4.79
CA THR A 970 27.90 15.01 -5.98
C THR A 970 27.73 13.52 -6.16
N ALA A 971 27.89 12.74 -5.08
CA ALA A 971 27.77 11.29 -5.11
C ALA A 971 26.92 10.77 -3.94
N PRO A 972 25.63 11.16 -3.83
CA PRO A 972 24.80 10.73 -2.71
C PRO A 972 24.49 9.24 -2.76
N ILE A 973 24.45 8.57 -1.61
CA ILE A 973 23.83 7.25 -1.47
C ILE A 973 22.32 7.37 -1.18
N PRO A 974 21.50 6.34 -1.46
CA PRO A 974 20.06 6.40 -1.20
C PRO A 974 19.74 6.66 0.28
N ALA A 975 18.70 7.46 0.57
CA ALA A 975 18.28 7.72 1.97
C ALA A 975 17.94 6.45 2.76
N ARG A 976 17.47 5.41 2.07
CA ARG A 976 17.23 4.07 2.62
C ARG A 976 18.48 3.38 3.19
N SER A 977 19.69 3.79 2.79
CA SER A 977 20.94 3.32 3.40
C SER A 977 21.01 3.60 4.90
N TRP A 978 20.36 4.67 5.36
CA TRP A 978 20.24 4.97 6.79
C TRP A 978 19.58 3.82 7.57
N TYR A 979 18.61 3.13 6.97
CA TYR A 979 17.84 2.06 7.61
C TYR A 979 18.37 0.65 7.29
N ALA A 980 19.55 0.55 6.67
CA ALA A 980 20.11 -0.73 6.23
C ALA A 980 20.98 -1.44 7.29
N TRP A 981 21.61 -0.69 8.20
CA TRP A 981 22.37 -1.27 9.32
C TRP A 981 21.47 -1.67 10.50
N GLU A 982 21.87 -2.67 11.26
CA GLU A 982 21.08 -3.31 12.30
C GLU A 982 20.96 -2.44 13.57
N ARG A 983 19.74 -2.37 14.10
CA ARG A 983 19.42 -1.70 15.38
C ARG A 983 19.39 -2.75 16.50
N THR A 984 20.58 -3.23 16.88
CA THR A 984 20.75 -4.26 17.91
C THR A 984 20.57 -3.68 19.31
N TRP A 985 19.52 -4.13 20.02
CA TRP A 985 19.20 -3.67 21.38
C TRP A 985 19.97 -4.47 22.43
N GLN A 986 20.49 -3.76 23.42
CA GLN A 986 20.99 -4.27 24.69
C GLN A 986 20.07 -3.82 25.83
N ASP A 987 19.97 -4.67 26.84
CA ASP A 987 19.21 -4.41 28.06
C ASP A 987 20.14 -4.62 29.25
N TYR A 988 20.22 -3.63 30.13
CA TYR A 988 20.91 -3.77 31.40
C TYR A 988 20.23 -2.94 32.48
N GLU A 989 19.75 -3.61 33.54
CA GLU A 989 19.21 -2.97 34.75
C GLU A 989 18.20 -1.84 34.47
N GLY A 990 17.24 -2.09 33.57
CA GLY A 990 16.20 -1.13 33.20
C GLY A 990 16.58 -0.12 32.11
N TYR A 991 17.84 -0.11 31.67
CA TYR A 991 18.27 0.64 30.50
C TYR A 991 18.23 -0.22 29.25
N ARG A 992 17.41 0.18 28.29
CA ARG A 992 17.36 -0.41 26.95
C ARG A 992 17.93 0.56 25.93
N TYR A 993 18.99 0.17 25.23
CA TYR A 993 19.74 1.03 24.29
C TYR A 993 20.33 0.19 23.15
N LEU A 994 20.66 0.82 22.03
CA LEU A 994 21.32 0.19 20.89
C LEU A 994 22.81 0.03 21.15
N ALA A 995 23.35 -1.17 21.03
CA ALA A 995 24.79 -1.40 21.01
C ALA A 995 25.10 -2.82 20.49
N ALA A 996 26.17 -2.95 19.71
CA ALA A 996 26.71 -4.23 19.28
C ALA A 996 27.84 -4.70 20.23
N VAL A 997 27.55 -5.05 21.50
CA VAL A 997 28.57 -5.45 22.53
C VAL A 997 29.85 -4.59 22.46
N SER A 998 29.66 -3.27 22.44
CA SER A 998 30.67 -2.34 21.91
C SER A 998 31.13 -1.27 22.90
N PRO A 999 32.34 -0.71 22.69
CA PRO A 999 32.89 0.41 23.47
C PRO A 999 32.01 1.66 23.48
N LEU A 1000 32.12 2.54 24.49
CA LEU A 1000 31.29 3.76 24.55
C LEU A 1000 31.51 4.73 23.38
N PHE A 1001 32.67 4.71 22.72
CA PHE A 1001 32.95 5.66 21.63
C PHE A 1001 31.93 5.58 20.49
N ILE A 1002 31.33 4.40 20.24
CA ILE A 1002 30.33 4.22 19.19
C ILE A 1002 29.10 5.12 19.40
N HIS A 1003 28.82 5.47 20.66
CA HIS A 1003 27.72 6.35 21.05
C HIS A 1003 28.09 7.83 21.02
N GLN A 1004 29.37 8.16 20.93
CA GLN A 1004 29.89 9.51 21.15
C GLN A 1004 30.27 10.19 19.83
N PHE A 1005 30.95 9.48 18.93
CA PHE A 1005 31.66 10.11 17.81
C PHE A 1005 30.75 10.80 16.80
N SER A 1006 29.61 10.18 16.46
CA SER A 1006 28.62 10.85 15.59
C SER A 1006 27.98 12.07 16.24
N HIS A 1007 27.76 12.02 17.57
CA HIS A 1007 27.24 13.15 18.34
C HIS A 1007 28.28 14.25 18.58
N ALA A 1008 29.56 14.04 18.26
CA ALA A 1008 30.55 15.13 18.35
C ALA A 1008 30.18 16.30 17.42
N TRP A 1009 29.59 16.00 16.26
CA TRP A 1009 29.20 17.00 15.25
C TRP A 1009 27.69 17.09 15.00
N VAL A 1010 26.95 15.99 15.09
CA VAL A 1010 25.51 15.98 14.74
C VAL A 1010 24.65 16.15 15.98
N ASP A 1011 23.79 17.16 16.00
CA ASP A 1011 22.83 17.37 17.09
C ASP A 1011 21.59 16.50 16.88
N PHE A 1012 21.51 15.40 17.63
CA PHE A 1012 20.36 14.49 17.62
C PHE A 1012 19.30 14.81 18.69
N ARG A 1013 19.46 15.86 19.50
CA ARG A 1013 18.50 16.19 20.56
C ARG A 1013 17.13 16.53 19.97
N ASN A 1014 16.08 16.08 20.66
CA ASN A 1014 14.68 16.26 20.25
C ASN A 1014 14.37 15.72 18.84
N ARG A 1015 15.19 14.78 18.35
CA ARG A 1015 15.00 14.15 17.04
C ARG A 1015 14.83 12.65 17.24
N ARG A 1016 13.91 12.10 16.47
CA ARG A 1016 13.56 10.69 16.53
C ARG A 1016 13.29 10.17 15.12
N GLU A 1017 13.75 8.97 14.82
CA GLU A 1017 13.40 8.33 13.56
C GLU A 1017 11.87 8.23 13.42
N ARG A 1018 11.34 8.62 12.27
CA ARG A 1018 9.91 8.44 11.98
C ARG A 1018 9.57 7.01 11.58
N GLN A 1019 10.56 6.27 11.10
CA GLN A 1019 10.43 4.84 10.83
C GLN A 1019 10.75 4.02 12.09
N PRO A 1020 10.07 2.89 12.27
CA PRO A 1020 10.46 1.88 13.23
C PRO A 1020 11.96 1.52 13.21
N PRO A 1021 12.63 1.35 14.37
CA PRO A 1021 12.07 1.29 15.72
C PRO A 1021 11.88 2.65 16.40
N ASN A 1022 11.88 3.76 15.64
CA ASN A 1022 11.66 5.11 16.14
C ASN A 1022 12.71 5.54 17.18
N VAL A 1023 13.98 5.30 16.85
CA VAL A 1023 15.11 5.53 17.75
C VAL A 1023 15.29 7.04 17.97
N ASP A 1024 15.42 7.42 19.24
CA ASP A 1024 15.96 8.70 19.66
C ASP A 1024 17.43 8.49 19.99
N TYR A 1025 18.32 8.90 19.09
CA TYR A 1025 19.75 8.56 19.18
C TYR A 1025 20.47 9.30 20.31
N PHE A 1026 19.96 10.47 20.73
CA PHE A 1026 20.52 11.19 21.86
C PHE A 1026 20.14 10.51 23.17
N GLU A 1027 18.85 10.21 23.35
CA GLU A 1027 18.38 9.45 24.50
C GLU A 1027 18.97 8.03 24.54
N ASN A 1028 19.25 7.44 23.37
CA ASN A 1028 19.96 6.17 23.27
C ASN A 1028 21.36 6.23 23.91
N SER A 1029 22.15 7.25 23.55
CA SER A 1029 23.49 7.45 24.11
C SER A 1029 23.44 7.79 25.60
N VAL A 1030 22.46 8.59 26.06
CA VAL A 1030 22.21 8.83 27.50
C VAL A 1030 22.02 7.51 28.25
N LYS A 1031 21.18 6.61 27.73
CA LYS A 1031 20.93 5.30 28.34
C LYS A 1031 22.14 4.38 28.31
N ALA A 1032 22.90 4.36 27.21
CA ALA A 1032 24.12 3.57 27.11
C ALA A 1032 25.18 4.00 28.14
N THR A 1033 25.39 5.31 28.30
CA THR A 1033 26.31 5.86 29.30
C THR A 1033 25.85 5.49 30.72
N ARG A 1034 24.55 5.62 31.03
CA ARG A 1034 24.00 5.21 32.35
C ARG A 1034 24.09 3.71 32.59
N ALA A 1035 23.90 2.90 31.55
CA ALA A 1035 24.03 1.45 31.64
C ALA A 1035 25.47 1.04 31.97
N GLN A 1036 26.48 1.62 31.30
CA GLN A 1036 27.87 1.34 31.64
C GLN A 1036 28.23 1.82 33.05
N HIS A 1037 27.81 3.03 33.44
CA HIS A 1037 28.01 3.55 34.80
C HIS A 1037 27.44 2.62 35.86
N LYS A 1038 26.19 2.19 35.67
CA LYS A 1038 25.53 1.24 36.57
C LYS A 1038 26.23 -0.11 36.59
N PHE A 1039 26.69 -0.61 35.44
CA PHE A 1039 27.42 -1.87 35.35
C PHE A 1039 28.74 -1.84 36.13
N PHE A 1040 29.43 -0.70 36.11
CA PHE A 1040 30.60 -0.46 36.92
C PHE A 1040 30.31 -0.57 38.42
N ILE A 1041 29.23 0.06 38.88
CA ILE A 1041 28.84 0.08 40.29
C ILE A 1041 28.35 -1.30 40.75
N ASP A 1042 27.50 -1.95 39.96
CA ASP A 1042 26.78 -3.14 40.40
C ASP A 1042 27.57 -4.43 40.21
N VAL A 1043 28.39 -4.51 39.16
CA VAL A 1043 29.10 -5.73 38.76
C VAL A 1043 30.60 -5.55 38.92
N LEU A 1044 31.21 -4.62 38.19
CA LEU A 1044 32.67 -4.55 38.12
C LEU A 1044 33.31 -4.12 39.45
N SER A 1045 32.64 -3.32 40.29
CA SER A 1045 33.14 -2.93 41.62
C SER A 1045 33.39 -4.12 42.55
N ARG A 1046 32.66 -5.24 42.34
CA ARG A 1046 32.84 -6.48 43.11
C ARG A 1046 34.12 -7.21 42.73
N GLU A 1047 34.54 -7.08 41.47
CA GLU A 1047 35.77 -7.67 40.94
C GLU A 1047 36.97 -6.72 41.13
N PHE A 1048 36.74 -5.41 41.04
CA PHE A 1048 37.73 -4.36 41.01
C PHE A 1048 37.39 -3.29 42.07
N PRO A 1049 37.81 -3.46 43.33
CA PRO A 1049 37.32 -2.67 44.47
C PRO A 1049 37.56 -1.15 44.41
N LYS A 1050 38.49 -0.68 43.57
CA LYS A 1050 38.70 0.77 43.33
C LYS A 1050 37.68 1.42 42.39
N TYR A 1051 36.83 0.66 41.70
CA TYR A 1051 35.73 1.23 40.93
C TYR A 1051 34.62 1.74 41.86
N SER A 1052 33.99 2.83 41.47
CA SER A 1052 32.93 3.49 42.24
C SER A 1052 31.99 4.26 41.32
N ALA A 1053 30.98 4.91 41.90
CA ALA A 1053 30.10 5.82 41.16
C ALA A 1053 30.84 7.02 40.52
N THR A 1054 32.07 7.33 40.96
CA THR A 1054 32.91 8.41 40.42
C THR A 1054 34.26 7.91 39.89
N MET A 1055 34.43 6.59 39.74
CA MET A 1055 35.65 5.97 39.22
C MET A 1055 35.26 4.86 38.25
N TRP A 1056 34.92 5.26 37.02
CA TRP A 1056 34.35 4.39 35.99
C TRP A 1056 34.67 4.87 34.58
N GLY A 1057 34.53 3.97 33.60
CA GLY A 1057 34.62 4.29 32.18
C GLY A 1057 35.47 3.28 31.39
N LEU A 1058 34.88 2.66 30.37
CA LEU A 1058 35.56 1.83 29.36
C LEU A 1058 35.15 2.26 27.96
N THR A 1059 36.16 2.40 27.12
CA THR A 1059 36.02 2.47 25.67
C THR A 1059 37.31 1.94 25.03
N ALA A 1060 37.42 1.95 23.70
CA ALA A 1060 38.63 1.49 23.03
C ALA A 1060 39.82 2.39 23.36
N SER A 1061 40.87 1.82 23.93
CA SER A 1061 42.02 2.55 24.48
C SER A 1061 43.15 1.56 24.83
N ASP A 1062 44.31 2.05 25.27
CA ASP A 1062 45.39 1.19 25.73
C ASP A 1062 45.12 0.62 27.13
N THR A 1063 45.77 -0.51 27.38
CA THR A 1063 45.86 -1.19 28.68
C THR A 1063 47.32 -1.44 29.00
N GLU A 1064 47.59 -1.92 30.21
CA GLU A 1064 48.93 -2.41 30.56
C GLU A 1064 49.45 -3.49 29.59
N LYS A 1065 48.53 -4.19 28.89
CA LYS A 1065 48.81 -5.27 27.93
C LYS A 1065 48.70 -4.82 26.46
N GLY A 1066 48.46 -3.55 26.19
CA GLY A 1066 48.31 -2.97 24.85
C GLY A 1066 46.87 -2.53 24.50
N TYR A 1067 46.68 -2.05 23.27
CA TYR A 1067 45.41 -1.51 22.78
C TYR A 1067 44.28 -2.55 22.76
N MET A 1068 43.09 -2.14 23.21
CA MET A 1068 41.91 -3.00 23.22
C MET A 1068 40.62 -2.20 23.00
N ALA A 1069 39.76 -2.72 22.13
CA ALA A 1069 38.37 -2.28 22.00
C ALA A 1069 37.47 -3.15 22.90
N TRP A 1070 37.16 -2.65 24.10
CA TRP A 1070 36.25 -3.31 25.06
C TRP A 1070 34.99 -2.49 25.32
N GLY A 1071 33.89 -3.20 25.59
CA GLY A 1071 32.60 -2.63 25.94
C GLY A 1071 32.02 -3.33 27.16
N ALA A 1072 31.12 -2.65 27.84
CA ALA A 1072 30.33 -3.21 28.92
C ALA A 1072 29.05 -2.38 29.11
N PRO A 1073 27.91 -3.00 29.50
CA PRO A 1073 27.62 -4.43 29.63
C PRO A 1073 27.37 -5.16 28.29
N PRO A 1074 27.46 -6.52 28.20
CA PRO A 1074 27.79 -7.49 29.25
C PRO A 1074 29.27 -7.48 29.67
N ARG A 1075 29.65 -8.30 30.67
CA ARG A 1075 31.05 -8.45 31.11
C ARG A 1075 31.92 -9.03 29.98
N ASP A 1076 32.80 -8.22 29.40
CA ASP A 1076 33.88 -8.70 28.53
C ASP A 1076 35.02 -9.24 29.42
N PRO A 1077 35.39 -10.54 29.36
CA PRO A 1077 36.38 -11.15 30.26
C PRO A 1077 37.76 -10.48 30.25
N ARG A 1078 38.07 -9.68 29.23
CA ARG A 1078 39.36 -8.98 29.11
C ARG A 1078 39.49 -7.73 29.98
N ILE A 1079 38.39 -7.21 30.54
CA ILE A 1079 38.42 -6.07 31.48
C ILE A 1079 39.30 -6.43 32.68
N ASP A 1080 40.28 -5.57 32.96
CA ASP A 1080 41.42 -5.85 33.86
C ASP A 1080 41.56 -4.86 35.03
N GLY A 1081 40.58 -3.97 35.21
CA GLY A 1081 40.63 -2.94 36.24
C GLY A 1081 41.04 -1.55 35.73
N SER A 1082 41.33 -1.40 34.43
CA SER A 1082 41.64 -0.11 33.82
C SER A 1082 40.42 0.80 33.65
N VAL A 1083 40.63 2.10 33.80
CA VAL A 1083 39.65 3.15 33.54
C VAL A 1083 40.17 4.05 32.43
N VAL A 1084 39.28 4.38 31.51
CA VAL A 1084 39.56 5.22 30.35
C VAL A 1084 38.83 6.56 30.53
N PRO A 1085 39.53 7.65 30.90
CA PRO A 1085 38.89 8.95 31.18
C PRO A 1085 38.06 9.48 30.03
N CYS A 1086 38.45 9.22 28.77
CA CYS A 1086 37.71 9.68 27.59
C CYS A 1086 36.30 9.06 27.48
N ALA A 1087 36.04 7.91 28.12
CA ALA A 1087 34.71 7.32 28.18
C ALA A 1087 33.72 8.22 28.95
N ALA A 1088 34.17 8.78 30.08
CA ALA A 1088 33.39 9.75 30.86
C ALA A 1088 33.39 11.13 30.18
N ALA A 1089 34.56 11.61 29.74
CA ALA A 1089 34.70 12.93 29.13
C ALA A 1089 33.94 13.06 27.80
N GLY A 1090 34.00 12.06 26.93
CA GLY A 1090 33.22 12.01 25.69
C GLY A 1090 31.71 11.93 25.90
N SER A 1091 31.26 11.54 27.11
CA SER A 1091 29.84 11.45 27.47
C SER A 1091 29.30 12.68 28.22
N LEU A 1092 30.11 13.73 28.42
CA LEU A 1092 29.71 14.97 29.12
C LEU A 1092 28.46 15.62 28.51
N MET A 1093 28.33 15.62 27.19
CA MET A 1093 27.15 16.16 26.51
C MET A 1093 25.86 15.36 26.74
N PHE A 1094 25.94 14.11 27.21
CA PHE A 1094 24.79 13.25 27.47
C PHE A 1094 24.36 13.26 28.94
N THR A 1095 25.32 13.04 29.85
CA THR A 1095 25.04 12.83 31.27
C THR A 1095 26.04 13.59 32.15
N PRO A 1096 26.05 14.93 32.10
CA PRO A 1096 26.99 15.74 32.89
C PRO A 1096 26.86 15.48 34.40
N GLU A 1097 25.69 15.07 34.87
CA GLU A 1097 25.39 14.78 36.27
C GLU A 1097 26.18 13.59 36.85
N ILE A 1098 26.63 12.63 36.01
CA ILE A 1098 27.45 11.48 36.45
C ILE A 1098 28.89 11.55 35.93
N THR A 1099 29.12 12.21 34.80
CA THR A 1099 30.45 12.26 34.17
C THR A 1099 31.33 13.34 34.77
N LEU A 1100 30.78 14.51 35.09
CA LEU A 1100 31.54 15.61 35.66
C LEU A 1100 32.10 15.30 37.05
N PRO A 1101 31.32 14.71 38.00
CA PRO A 1101 31.88 14.27 39.28
C PRO A 1101 32.98 13.22 39.12
N THR A 1102 32.84 12.30 38.15
CA THR A 1102 33.87 11.29 37.84
C THR A 1102 35.20 11.94 37.43
N LEU A 1103 35.17 12.89 36.49
CA LEU A 1103 36.39 13.56 36.04
C LEU A 1103 37.02 14.40 37.15
N LYS A 1104 36.21 15.08 37.97
CA LYS A 1104 36.72 15.85 39.12
C LYS A 1104 37.37 14.94 40.15
N GLU A 1105 36.76 13.80 40.50
CA GLU A 1105 37.34 12.80 41.41
C GLU A 1105 38.65 12.22 40.85
N MET A 1106 38.69 11.90 39.55
CA MET A 1106 39.92 11.43 38.89
C MET A 1106 41.05 12.46 39.04
N LYS A 1107 40.78 13.73 38.75
CA LYS A 1107 41.76 14.81 38.91
C LYS A 1107 42.15 15.03 40.38
N GLU A 1108 41.18 15.06 41.30
CA GLU A 1108 41.42 15.30 42.72
C GLU A 1108 42.30 14.20 43.34
N LYS A 1109 42.00 12.94 43.00
CA LYS A 1109 42.65 11.77 43.61
C LYS A 1109 44.02 11.45 43.03
N TYR A 1110 44.21 11.65 41.73
CA TYR A 1110 45.43 11.24 41.04
C TYR A 1110 46.27 12.43 40.54
N GLY A 1111 45.69 13.63 40.45
CA GLY A 1111 46.38 14.86 40.11
C GLY A 1111 47.22 14.73 38.84
N ASP A 1112 48.42 15.31 38.90
CA ASP A 1112 49.37 15.38 37.78
C ASP A 1112 49.83 14.00 37.27
N LYS A 1113 49.56 12.91 38.00
CA LYS A 1113 49.90 11.55 37.53
C LYS A 1113 49.10 11.17 36.30
N ILE A 1114 47.83 11.58 36.23
CA ILE A 1114 46.95 11.24 35.11
C ILE A 1114 46.40 12.48 34.42
N TYR A 1115 46.57 13.68 34.99
CA TYR A 1115 46.07 14.95 34.45
C TYR A 1115 47.24 15.87 34.10
N GLY A 1116 47.76 15.73 32.89
CA GLY A 1116 48.98 16.38 32.44
C GLY A 1116 48.77 17.64 31.59
N ARG A 1117 49.71 17.87 30.67
CA ARG A 1117 49.73 19.03 29.77
C ARG A 1117 48.50 19.06 28.86
N TYR A 1118 48.08 17.89 28.40
CA TYR A 1118 47.00 17.74 27.42
C TYR A 1118 45.65 17.29 28.01
N GLY A 1119 45.55 17.29 29.35
CA GLY A 1119 44.37 16.83 30.08
C GLY A 1119 44.60 15.43 30.63
N PHE A 1120 43.56 14.60 30.63
CA PHE A 1120 43.69 13.23 31.10
C PHE A 1120 44.57 12.39 30.18
N THR A 1121 45.34 11.49 30.77
CA THR A 1121 46.00 10.42 30.03
C THR A 1121 44.98 9.48 29.39
N ASP A 1122 45.40 8.71 28.39
CA ASP A 1122 44.55 7.76 27.66
C ASP A 1122 43.83 6.76 28.57
N ALA A 1123 44.58 6.06 29.42
CA ALA A 1123 44.03 5.12 30.40
C ALA A 1123 44.92 5.00 31.65
N PHE A 1124 44.34 4.55 32.75
CA PHE A 1124 45.09 4.16 33.94
C PHE A 1124 44.38 3.03 34.68
N ASN A 1125 45.13 2.24 35.44
CA ASN A 1125 44.58 1.15 36.25
C ASN A 1125 44.67 1.52 37.74
N PRO A 1126 43.57 1.94 38.39
CA PRO A 1126 43.56 2.28 39.81
C PRO A 1126 43.88 1.10 40.74
N GLN A 1127 43.82 -0.14 40.25
CA GLN A 1127 44.14 -1.35 41.03
C GLN A 1127 45.65 -1.59 41.08
N SER A 1128 46.32 -1.57 39.92
CA SER A 1128 47.78 -1.82 39.83
C SER A 1128 48.63 -0.56 40.00
N GLY A 1129 48.04 0.61 39.81
CA GLY A 1129 48.76 1.89 39.77
C GLY A 1129 49.42 2.17 38.41
N TRP A 1130 49.17 1.34 37.40
CA TRP A 1130 49.62 1.58 36.03
C TRP A 1130 48.95 2.84 35.46
N VAL A 1131 49.70 3.60 34.67
CA VAL A 1131 49.24 4.82 34.00
C VAL A 1131 49.80 4.78 32.58
N ASN A 1132 48.94 4.95 31.57
CA ASN A 1132 49.42 5.13 30.21
C ASN A 1132 50.25 6.43 30.17
N PRO A 1133 51.49 6.41 29.66
CA PRO A 1133 52.27 7.64 29.48
C PRO A 1133 51.77 8.54 28.34
N ASP A 1134 50.87 8.06 27.49
CA ASP A 1134 50.42 8.72 26.27
C ASP A 1134 48.97 9.21 26.35
N VAL A 1135 48.68 10.20 25.50
CA VAL A 1135 47.33 10.60 25.09
C VAL A 1135 47.09 10.21 23.64
N ILE A 1136 45.85 9.84 23.31
CA ILE A 1136 45.41 9.53 21.95
C ILE A 1136 44.58 10.68 21.39
N GLY A 1137 44.86 11.08 20.15
CA GLY A 1137 44.29 12.28 19.52
C GLY A 1137 42.77 12.22 19.35
N ILE A 1138 42.18 11.07 19.01
CA ILE A 1138 40.72 10.93 18.89
C ILE A 1138 40.00 10.99 20.26
N ASP A 1139 40.64 10.49 21.32
CA ASP A 1139 40.12 10.49 22.69
C ASP A 1139 40.10 11.90 23.29
N LEU A 1140 41.17 12.66 23.02
CA LEU A 1140 41.21 14.09 23.25
C LEU A 1140 40.18 14.82 22.37
N GLY A 1141 40.01 14.41 21.12
CA GLY A 1141 39.07 15.01 20.18
C GLY A 1141 37.62 14.95 20.68
N ILE A 1142 37.17 13.76 21.06
CA ILE A 1142 35.81 13.59 21.59
C ILE A 1142 35.62 14.31 22.93
N THR A 1143 36.66 14.35 23.78
CA THR A 1143 36.66 15.13 25.02
C THR A 1143 36.44 16.61 24.74
N LEU A 1144 37.22 17.18 23.82
CA LEU A 1144 37.13 18.59 23.43
C LEU A 1144 35.72 18.97 22.94
N LEU A 1145 35.17 18.21 22.00
CA LEU A 1145 33.87 18.58 21.39
C LEU A 1145 32.69 18.28 22.32
N SER A 1146 32.79 17.26 23.19
CA SER A 1146 31.75 16.96 24.18
C SER A 1146 31.66 18.07 25.23
N ILE A 1147 32.80 18.64 25.66
CA ILE A 1147 32.81 19.81 26.56
C ILE A 1147 32.17 21.02 25.88
N GLU A 1148 32.58 21.35 24.65
CA GLU A 1148 32.01 22.52 23.95
C GLU A 1148 30.50 22.36 23.70
N ASN A 1149 30.04 21.16 23.31
CA ASN A 1149 28.62 20.91 23.09
C ASN A 1149 27.82 20.97 24.40
N LEU A 1150 28.39 20.53 25.53
CA LEU A 1150 27.80 20.71 26.85
C LEU A 1150 27.70 22.21 27.21
N ARG A 1151 28.79 22.97 27.07
CA ARG A 1151 28.90 24.36 27.50
C ARG A 1151 28.12 25.34 26.64
N SER A 1152 28.16 25.18 25.32
CA SER A 1152 27.64 26.17 24.36
C SER A 1152 26.76 25.57 23.26
N GLY A 1153 26.98 24.31 22.88
CA GLY A 1153 26.35 23.70 21.70
C GLY A 1153 26.88 24.24 20.37
N LYS A 1154 28.03 24.92 20.34
CA LYS A 1154 28.53 25.62 19.15
C LYS A 1154 29.04 24.68 18.05
N VAL A 1155 29.64 23.54 18.38
CA VAL A 1155 30.09 22.58 17.37
C VAL A 1155 28.89 22.06 16.58
N TRP A 1156 27.83 21.63 17.29
CA TRP A 1156 26.54 21.32 16.69
C TRP A 1156 25.97 22.46 15.85
N TYR A 1157 25.98 23.68 16.37
CA TYR A 1157 25.48 24.86 15.67
C TYR A 1157 26.21 25.13 14.34
N TRP A 1158 27.55 25.03 14.32
CA TRP A 1158 28.32 25.20 13.10
C TRP A 1158 28.09 24.05 12.13
N PHE A 1159 28.20 22.80 12.59
CA PHE A 1159 28.10 21.64 11.71
C PHE A 1159 26.70 21.51 11.09
N MET A 1160 25.63 21.68 11.88
CA MET A 1160 24.24 21.54 11.44
C MET A 1160 23.77 22.66 10.50
N GLN A 1161 24.57 23.72 10.30
CA GLN A 1161 24.29 24.76 9.30
C GLN A 1161 24.65 24.34 7.87
N ASN A 1162 25.45 23.28 7.69
CA ASN A 1162 25.80 22.78 6.38
C ASN A 1162 24.56 22.20 5.67
N ASP A 1163 24.28 22.68 4.46
CA ASP A 1163 23.11 22.27 3.66
C ASP A 1163 23.10 20.76 3.39
N GLU A 1164 24.27 20.16 3.29
CA GLU A 1164 24.46 18.73 3.03
C GLU A 1164 23.95 17.89 4.21
N ILE A 1165 24.23 18.32 5.44
CA ILE A 1165 23.76 17.65 6.66
C ILE A 1165 22.26 17.85 6.85
N ARG A 1166 21.78 19.07 6.60
CA ARG A 1166 20.34 19.38 6.68
C ARG A 1166 19.52 18.55 5.70
N ARG A 1167 20.02 18.44 4.47
CA ARG A 1167 19.48 17.59 3.42
C ARG A 1167 19.47 16.12 3.85
N ALA A 1168 20.57 15.61 4.40
CA ALA A 1168 20.65 14.24 4.88
C ALA A 1168 19.61 13.97 5.97
N MET A 1169 19.61 14.80 7.01
CA MET A 1169 18.71 14.68 8.16
C MET A 1169 17.23 14.77 7.74
N ARG A 1170 16.87 15.61 6.75
CA ARG A 1170 15.51 15.61 6.15
C ARG A 1170 15.20 14.30 5.44
N ARG A 1171 16.12 13.82 4.59
CA ARG A 1171 15.95 12.58 3.82
C ARG A 1171 15.79 11.35 4.71
N VAL A 1172 16.44 11.32 5.86
CA VAL A 1172 16.31 10.24 6.87
C VAL A 1172 15.26 10.53 7.94
N SER A 1173 14.42 11.55 7.74
CA SER A 1173 13.32 11.90 8.65
C SER A 1173 13.74 12.21 10.09
N LEU A 1174 14.91 12.81 10.28
CA LEU A 1174 15.45 13.30 11.57
C LEU A 1174 15.36 14.84 11.71
N TYR A 1175 14.72 15.55 10.78
CA TYR A 1175 14.31 16.95 10.91
C TYR A 1175 12.80 17.09 11.14
#